data_AF-A0A851X6Y7-F1
#
_entry.id   AF-A0A851X6Y7-F1
#
_cell.length_a   1.000
_cell.length_b   1.000
_cell.length_c   1.000
_cell.angle_alpha   90.00
_cell.angle_beta   90.00
_cell.angle_gamma   90.00
#
_symmetry.space_group_name_H-M   'P 1'
#
loop_
_entity.id
_entity.type
_entity.pdbx_description
1 polymer ?
#
loop_
_entity_poly.entity_id
_entity_poly.type
_entity_poly.pdbx_seq_one_letter_code
_entity_poly.pdbx_strand_id
1 'polypeptide(L)'
;LVLSLQMEDGHSLFDYSVGLNDIVQLLVRQSPAVLPAGSKEKDSELSDTDSGCGSGPSESDKSSHNGEGALELEGQPSTAAQPDWTDPGFGLYKINDLVDARDTDMGAWFEAQVVNVTRKKPTSESTESCTDPDQPTAVPEEDVIYHVKYEDYPENGVVQMSSSNVRARARTILKWHQLEVGQVVMVNYNPDEPKERGFWYDAEILQKRETKMTRELNAKILLGEAGDSLNDCTIILVDEIYKIEEPGTASPISLGTPKRQSGPVCKACKDNPNKTCRVCACHICGGKQDPDKQLMCDECDMAFHIYCLNPPLSRIPDDEDWYCPECRNDASEVVLAGEKLKESKKKQKMASANSSSRRDWGKGMACVGRTKECTIVPSNHYGPIPGIPVGTMWKFRVQVSESGVHRPHVAGIHGRSNDGAYSLVLAGGYEDDIDHGNSFTYTGSGGRDLSGNKRTAEQSCDQKLTNMNRALALNCSAPINDKHGAEAKDWRAGKPVRVVRNVKGGKHSKYAPVEGNRYDGIYKVVKYWPETGKSGFLVWRYLLRRDDEEPAPWTKEGKDRMKKLGLTMQYPEGYLEAVANKDKEKENNGDDEFDTPGKGKRKRKSAGGEEKLVTSPAETPKKTKVEPYKLTSQQKSLIKSDEANEKLWNEVLEALKDGPKFLNKVEEAFLCICCQEVVFRPVTTVCQHNVCKDCLDRSFKASVFSCPACRYELGRSYSMEVNEALQSVLTQLFPGYGSGR
;
A
#
# COMPACT_ATOMS: atom_id res chain seq x y z
N LEU A 1 -34.42 12.21 15.67
CA LEU A 1 -34.21 13.17 16.78
C LEU A 1 -32.78 13.68 16.68
N VAL A 2 -32.59 14.86 16.11
CA VAL A 2 -31.33 15.61 16.20
C VAL A 2 -31.56 16.65 17.29
N LEU A 3 -30.72 16.66 18.33
CA LEU A 3 -30.81 17.65 19.41
C LEU A 3 -30.07 18.91 18.98
N SER A 4 -30.81 19.89 18.44
CA SER A 4 -30.30 21.22 18.14
C SER A 4 -30.15 22.03 19.44
N LEU A 5 -29.02 21.88 20.12
CA LEU A 5 -28.64 22.71 21.26
C LEU A 5 -28.13 24.07 20.75
N GLN A 6 -28.59 25.17 21.36
CA GLN A 6 -28.06 26.49 21.11
C GLN A 6 -26.87 26.74 22.08
N MET A 7 -25.73 27.16 21.55
CA MET A 7 -24.58 27.54 22.37
C MET A 7 -24.76 28.95 22.93
N GLU A 8 -24.30 29.17 24.16
CA GLU A 8 -24.31 30.46 24.85
C GLU A 8 -22.89 31.00 25.03
N ASP A 9 -22.73 32.32 24.99
CA ASP A 9 -21.42 32.96 25.04
C ASP A 9 -20.73 32.73 26.39
N GLY A 10 -19.48 32.25 26.33
CA GLY A 10 -18.70 31.92 27.53
C GLY A 10 -18.86 30.49 28.05
N HIS A 11 -19.46 29.58 27.28
CA HIS A 11 -19.45 28.13 27.57
C HIS A 11 -18.61 27.35 26.55
N SER A 12 -18.05 26.21 26.97
CA SER A 12 -17.15 25.38 26.18
C SER A 12 -17.87 24.16 25.59
N LEU A 13 -17.26 23.51 24.59
CA LEU A 13 -17.81 22.27 24.00
C LEU A 13 -17.93 21.11 25.01
N PHE A 14 -17.15 21.13 26.09
CA PHE A 14 -17.27 20.14 27.18
C PHE A 14 -18.56 20.31 27.99
N ASP A 15 -19.03 21.55 28.16
CA ASP A 15 -20.28 21.84 28.89
C ASP A 15 -21.51 21.32 28.13
N TYR A 16 -21.41 21.19 26.81
CA TYR A 16 -22.39 20.54 25.94
C TYR A 16 -22.16 19.04 25.74
N SER A 17 -21.25 18.43 26.51
CA SER A 17 -20.94 16.98 26.50
C SER A 17 -20.47 16.41 25.15
N VAL A 18 -19.84 17.24 24.31
CA VAL A 18 -19.29 16.82 23.01
C VAL A 18 -18.03 15.96 23.21
N GLY A 19 -18.01 14.77 22.62
CA GLY A 19 -16.89 13.83 22.68
C GLY A 19 -15.80 14.11 21.64
N LEU A 20 -14.59 13.59 21.91
CA LEU A 20 -13.55 13.49 20.90
C LEU A 20 -14.02 12.56 19.77
N ASN A 21 -13.96 13.07 18.54
CA ASN A 21 -14.46 12.48 17.29
C ASN A 21 -15.98 12.60 17.02
N ASP A 22 -16.75 13.36 17.82
CA ASP A 22 -18.14 13.69 17.46
C ASP A 22 -18.20 14.73 16.33
N ILE A 23 -19.00 14.46 15.30
CA ILE A 23 -19.21 15.37 14.17
C ILE A 23 -20.28 16.41 14.54
N VAL A 24 -19.84 17.63 14.86
CA VAL A 24 -20.73 18.76 15.20
C VAL A 24 -20.96 19.65 13.98
N GLN A 25 -22.23 19.81 13.58
CA GLN A 25 -22.62 20.77 12.54
C GLN A 25 -22.95 22.13 13.15
N LEU A 26 -22.03 23.10 13.00
CA LEU A 26 -22.23 24.47 13.48
C LEU A 26 -23.12 25.27 12.50
N LEU A 27 -24.23 25.82 12.99
CA LEU A 27 -25.11 26.71 12.24
C LEU A 27 -25.10 28.12 12.87
N VAL A 28 -24.39 29.06 12.24
CA VAL A 28 -24.36 30.45 12.66
C VAL A 28 -25.68 31.13 12.30
N ARG A 29 -26.51 31.43 13.29
CA ARG A 29 -27.74 32.23 13.12
C ARG A 29 -27.34 33.69 12.86
N GLN A 30 -27.56 34.19 11.65
CA GLN A 30 -27.43 35.62 11.38
C GLN A 30 -28.46 36.40 12.21
N SER A 31 -28.00 37.36 12.99
CA SER A 31 -28.85 38.26 13.77
C SER A 31 -29.56 39.26 12.85
N PRO A 32 -30.91 39.37 12.89
CA PRO A 32 -31.63 40.39 12.13
C PRO A 32 -31.22 41.79 12.58
N ALA A 33 -31.06 42.72 11.63
CA ALA A 33 -30.75 44.11 11.94
C ALA A 33 -31.91 44.78 12.72
N VAL A 34 -31.59 45.42 13.85
CA VAL A 34 -32.57 46.04 14.74
C VAL A 34 -33.00 47.40 14.19
N LEU A 35 -34.29 47.54 13.86
CA LEU A 35 -35.01 48.82 13.75
C LEU A 35 -36.41 48.69 14.43
N PRO A 36 -37.05 49.79 14.85
CA PRO A 36 -37.74 49.79 16.15
C PRO A 36 -39.26 49.55 16.17
N ALA A 37 -39.70 48.85 17.22
CA ALA A 37 -40.94 48.99 18.01
C ALA A 37 -42.32 49.06 17.31
N GLY A 38 -43.16 48.03 17.56
CA GLY A 38 -44.59 48.01 17.19
C GLY A 38 -45.45 46.98 17.94
N SER A 39 -45.95 47.36 19.12
CA SER A 39 -47.15 46.84 19.84
C SER A 39 -47.65 45.38 19.69
N LYS A 40 -47.46 44.59 20.79
CA LYS A 40 -48.47 43.83 21.58
C LYS A 40 -49.27 42.61 21.03
N GLU A 41 -49.44 41.64 21.95
CA GLU A 41 -50.60 40.72 22.15
C GLU A 41 -50.83 39.55 21.15
N LYS A 42 -51.28 38.33 21.55
CA LYS A 42 -51.30 37.63 22.86
C LYS A 42 -51.65 36.11 22.70
N ASP A 43 -51.14 35.25 23.61
CA ASP A 43 -51.62 33.92 24.07
C ASP A 43 -51.92 32.71 23.13
N SER A 44 -51.97 31.51 23.76
CA SER A 44 -52.77 30.30 23.44
C SER A 44 -52.19 29.14 22.59
N GLU A 45 -51.57 28.18 23.30
CA GLU A 45 -52.01 26.76 23.46
C GLU A 45 -52.52 25.87 22.28
N LEU A 46 -51.94 24.64 22.21
CA LEU A 46 -52.60 23.31 22.01
C LEU A 46 -53.31 23.00 20.64
N SER A 47 -53.51 21.76 20.18
CA SER A 47 -53.08 20.40 20.57
C SER A 47 -53.36 19.36 19.45
N ASP A 48 -52.61 18.24 19.45
CA ASP A 48 -53.05 16.84 19.16
C ASP A 48 -53.71 16.37 17.84
N THR A 49 -53.37 15.11 17.48
CA THR A 49 -54.14 14.09 16.69
C THR A 49 -54.40 14.32 15.18
N ASP A 50 -54.62 13.30 14.32
CA ASP A 50 -54.21 11.88 14.28
C ASP A 50 -54.42 11.31 12.83
N SER A 51 -53.75 10.20 12.51
CA SER A 51 -54.04 9.15 11.48
C SER A 51 -54.89 9.44 10.22
N GLY A 52 -54.38 9.04 9.03
CA GLY A 52 -55.18 9.07 7.78
C GLY A 52 -54.56 8.37 6.55
N CYS A 53 -54.61 7.04 6.50
CA CYS A 53 -54.21 6.22 5.33
C CYS A 53 -55.11 6.43 4.08
N GLY A 54 -54.55 6.44 2.86
CA GLY A 54 -55.31 6.40 1.60
C GLY A 54 -54.44 6.22 0.33
N SER A 55 -54.82 5.32 -0.57
CA SER A 55 -54.07 4.95 -1.80
C SER A 55 -54.53 5.72 -3.06
N GLY A 56 -53.69 5.73 -4.13
CA GLY A 56 -54.09 6.09 -5.51
C GLY A 56 -54.98 5.03 -6.18
N PRO A 57 -55.33 5.14 -7.49
CA PRO A 57 -54.35 5.26 -8.60
C PRO A 57 -54.82 6.02 -9.88
N SER A 58 -54.03 5.96 -10.98
CA SER A 58 -54.44 5.98 -12.41
C SER A 58 -55.09 7.24 -13.07
N GLU A 59 -55.03 7.48 -14.40
CA GLU A 59 -53.98 7.31 -15.44
C GLU A 59 -54.40 7.92 -16.81
N SER A 60 -53.46 8.52 -17.57
CA SER A 60 -53.55 8.82 -19.04
C SER A 60 -54.63 9.85 -19.50
N ASP A 61 -54.68 10.44 -20.71
CA ASP A 61 -53.78 10.57 -21.88
C ASP A 61 -54.26 11.71 -22.84
N LYS A 62 -53.38 12.33 -23.65
CA LYS A 62 -53.64 13.04 -24.97
C LYS A 62 -54.67 14.21 -25.05
N SER A 63 -54.75 15.08 -26.08
CA SER A 63 -53.80 15.63 -27.10
C SER A 63 -54.49 16.68 -28.01
N SER A 64 -53.84 17.79 -28.44
CA SER A 64 -54.14 18.50 -29.72
C SER A 64 -53.19 19.66 -30.12
N HIS A 65 -52.73 19.64 -31.39
CA HIS A 65 -52.59 20.70 -32.43
C HIS A 65 -52.49 22.22 -32.09
N ASN A 66 -51.84 23.11 -32.88
CA ASN A 66 -51.22 22.99 -34.23
C ASN A 66 -50.23 24.15 -34.57
N GLY A 67 -49.16 23.89 -35.36
CA GLY A 67 -48.35 24.86 -36.14
C GLY A 67 -47.59 25.97 -35.37
N GLU A 68 -46.59 26.72 -35.87
CA GLU A 68 -45.61 26.69 -36.99
C GLU A 68 -44.42 27.62 -36.57
N GLY A 69 -43.18 27.60 -37.07
CA GLY A 69 -42.47 26.73 -38.02
C GLY A 69 -41.07 27.30 -38.41
N ALA A 70 -40.08 26.41 -38.67
CA ALA A 70 -38.70 26.66 -39.19
C ALA A 70 -37.61 27.30 -38.29
N LEU A 71 -36.44 26.61 -38.23
CA LEU A 71 -35.12 27.01 -37.67
C LEU A 71 -35.09 27.24 -36.13
N GLU A 72 -34.00 27.04 -35.37
CA GLU A 72 -32.55 26.92 -35.70
C GLU A 72 -31.91 25.61 -35.14
N LEU A 73 -30.58 25.58 -34.95
CA LEU A 73 -29.78 24.46 -34.43
C LEU A 73 -29.10 24.84 -33.08
N GLU A 74 -28.53 23.83 -32.41
CA GLU A 74 -27.68 23.92 -31.20
C GLU A 74 -28.36 24.12 -29.82
N GLY A 75 -27.65 23.75 -28.75
CA GLY A 75 -28.14 23.73 -27.36
C GLY A 75 -27.38 22.77 -26.43
N GLN A 76 -26.11 23.08 -26.12
CA GLN A 76 -25.32 22.35 -25.12
C GLN A 76 -25.76 22.69 -23.67
N PRO A 77 -25.65 21.74 -22.71
CA PRO A 77 -25.76 22.05 -21.29
C PRO A 77 -24.41 22.47 -20.67
N SER A 78 -24.33 23.75 -20.29
CA SER A 78 -23.60 24.29 -19.13
C SER A 78 -22.19 23.76 -18.82
N THR A 79 -21.15 24.44 -19.34
CA THR A 79 -19.77 24.28 -18.86
C THR A 79 -19.58 24.78 -17.42
N ALA A 80 -18.91 23.99 -16.58
CA ALA A 80 -18.32 24.50 -15.34
C ALA A 80 -17.17 25.49 -15.65
N ALA A 81 -16.99 26.50 -14.80
CA ALA A 81 -16.02 27.58 -15.04
C ALA A 81 -14.57 27.06 -15.04
N GLN A 82 -13.88 27.22 -16.17
CA GLN A 82 -12.42 27.12 -16.25
C GLN A 82 -11.78 28.33 -15.56
N PRO A 83 -10.58 28.20 -14.97
CA PRO A 83 -9.78 29.37 -14.61
C PRO A 83 -9.29 30.07 -15.89
N ASP A 84 -9.39 31.39 -15.92
CA ASP A 84 -9.09 32.19 -17.11
C ASP A 84 -7.57 32.45 -17.21
N TRP A 85 -6.84 31.47 -17.76
CA TRP A 85 -5.38 31.52 -17.92
C TRP A 85 -4.98 32.32 -19.17
N THR A 86 -4.37 33.49 -18.96
CA THR A 86 -3.85 34.33 -20.05
C THR A 86 -2.54 33.77 -20.61
N ASP A 87 -2.39 33.77 -21.95
CA ASP A 87 -1.13 33.43 -22.63
C ASP A 87 -0.02 34.41 -22.16
N PRO A 88 1.04 33.92 -21.50
CA PRO A 88 2.06 34.77 -20.91
C PRO A 88 3.08 35.29 -21.93
N GLY A 89 2.98 34.89 -23.21
CA GLY A 89 3.78 35.44 -24.31
C GLY A 89 5.25 34.99 -24.34
N PHE A 90 5.61 33.92 -23.60
CA PHE A 90 6.94 33.30 -23.63
C PHE A 90 6.84 31.77 -23.54
N GLY A 91 7.87 31.08 -24.01
CA GLY A 91 7.87 29.63 -24.23
C GLY A 91 7.61 29.26 -25.70
N LEU A 92 8.01 28.05 -26.08
CA LEU A 92 7.85 27.51 -27.44
C LEU A 92 6.44 26.98 -27.71
N TYR A 93 5.75 26.55 -26.65
CA TYR A 93 4.42 25.94 -26.70
C TYR A 93 3.44 26.80 -25.89
N LYS A 94 2.31 27.14 -26.49
CA LYS A 94 1.29 28.03 -25.93
C LYS A 94 0.28 27.25 -25.08
N ILE A 95 -0.49 27.99 -24.28
CA ILE A 95 -1.65 27.43 -23.57
C ILE A 95 -2.63 26.85 -24.60
N ASN A 96 -3.08 25.63 -24.34
CA ASN A 96 -3.86 24.72 -25.20
C ASN A 96 -3.10 23.99 -26.32
N ASP A 97 -1.80 24.19 -26.53
CA ASP A 97 -1.06 23.44 -27.56
C ASP A 97 -0.99 21.93 -27.22
N LEU A 98 -1.14 21.11 -28.26
CA LEU A 98 -0.97 19.66 -28.17
C LEU A 98 0.53 19.30 -28.28
N VAL A 99 1.01 18.67 -27.22
CA VAL A 99 2.41 18.30 -27.02
C VAL A 99 2.55 16.80 -26.77
N ASP A 100 3.77 16.31 -26.86
CA ASP A 100 4.18 15.09 -26.19
C ASP A 100 5.00 15.47 -24.96
N ALA A 101 4.65 14.90 -23.80
CA ALA A 101 5.35 15.09 -22.54
C ALA A 101 6.05 13.79 -22.14
N ARG A 102 7.28 13.89 -21.64
CA ARG A 102 8.10 12.72 -21.26
C ARG A 102 7.96 12.41 -19.79
N ASP A 103 7.42 11.25 -19.47
CA ASP A 103 7.44 10.72 -18.11
C ASP A 103 8.89 10.49 -17.65
N THR A 104 9.27 11.02 -16.48
CA THR A 104 10.66 10.98 -15.99
C THR A 104 11.06 9.61 -15.46
N ASP A 105 10.09 8.82 -15.00
CA ASP A 105 10.32 7.59 -14.24
C ASP A 105 10.44 6.39 -15.17
N MET A 106 9.63 6.37 -16.24
CA MET A 106 9.70 5.40 -17.34
C MET A 106 10.58 5.89 -18.51
N GLY A 107 10.78 7.20 -18.67
CA GLY A 107 11.48 7.81 -19.82
C GLY A 107 10.66 7.86 -21.12
N ALA A 108 9.38 7.49 -21.08
CA ALA A 108 8.49 7.37 -22.24
C ALA A 108 7.72 8.66 -22.53
N TRP A 109 7.32 8.87 -23.80
CA TRP A 109 6.55 10.02 -24.25
C TRP A 109 5.06 9.72 -24.36
N PHE A 110 4.20 10.64 -23.89
CA PHE A 110 2.75 10.51 -23.86
C PHE A 110 2.05 11.75 -24.41
N GLU A 111 0.89 11.55 -25.06
CA GLU A 111 -0.01 12.61 -25.51
C GLU A 111 -0.49 13.50 -24.34
N ALA A 112 -0.13 14.79 -24.37
CA ALA A 112 -0.55 15.79 -23.40
C ALA A 112 -0.92 17.14 -24.04
N GLN A 113 -1.60 17.99 -23.28
CA GLN A 113 -1.93 19.38 -23.64
C GLN A 113 -1.31 20.35 -22.64
N VAL A 114 -0.77 21.48 -23.11
CA VAL A 114 -0.29 22.57 -22.24
C VAL A 114 -1.47 23.32 -21.64
N VAL A 115 -1.52 23.43 -20.32
CA VAL A 115 -2.59 24.11 -19.55
C VAL A 115 -2.11 25.46 -19.00
N ASN A 116 -0.82 25.61 -18.70
CA ASN A 116 -0.20 26.88 -18.29
C ASN A 116 1.31 26.86 -18.61
N VAL A 117 1.94 28.04 -18.64
CA VAL A 117 3.38 28.21 -18.84
C VAL A 117 3.91 29.21 -17.82
N THR A 118 4.97 28.88 -17.09
CA THR A 118 5.54 29.73 -16.05
C THR A 118 7.05 29.85 -16.17
N ARG A 119 7.63 30.86 -15.52
CA ARG A 119 9.09 30.98 -15.38
C ARG A 119 9.54 30.36 -14.06
N LYS A 120 10.67 29.65 -14.13
CA LYS A 120 11.53 29.30 -13.00
C LYS A 120 11.91 30.59 -12.28
N LYS A 121 11.86 30.61 -10.94
CA LYS A 121 12.39 31.76 -10.18
C LYS A 121 13.92 31.69 -10.20
N PRO A 122 14.62 32.82 -10.41
CA PRO A 122 16.08 32.82 -10.34
C PRO A 122 16.53 32.51 -8.91
N THR A 123 17.27 31.42 -8.74
CA THR A 123 18.07 31.17 -7.53
C THR A 123 19.22 32.16 -7.49
N SER A 124 19.36 32.88 -6.39
CA SER A 124 20.22 34.05 -6.28
C SER A 124 21.70 33.72 -6.06
N GLU A 125 22.40 33.23 -7.09
CA GLU A 125 23.87 33.16 -7.04
C GLU A 125 24.56 33.20 -8.43
N SER A 126 24.51 34.37 -9.10
CA SER A 126 25.49 34.74 -10.13
C SER A 126 25.51 36.26 -10.42
N THR A 127 26.70 36.84 -10.24
CA THR A 127 27.18 38.20 -10.60
C THR A 127 26.29 39.14 -11.42
N GLU A 128 26.07 40.34 -10.90
CA GLU A 128 25.56 41.50 -11.66
C GLU A 128 26.49 41.91 -12.81
N SER A 129 25.91 42.30 -13.95
CA SER A 129 26.55 43.21 -14.90
C SER A 129 25.48 44.04 -15.62
N CYS A 130 25.78 45.31 -15.90
CA CYS A 130 24.77 46.33 -16.22
C CYS A 130 24.70 46.65 -17.72
N THR A 131 23.50 46.66 -18.31
CA THR A 131 23.24 47.22 -19.66
C THR A 131 21.79 47.73 -19.79
N ASP A 132 21.54 48.55 -20.83
CA ASP A 132 20.36 49.43 -20.95
C ASP A 132 18.97 48.76 -21.09
N PRO A 133 17.89 49.45 -20.67
CA PRO A 133 16.53 48.92 -20.62
C PRO A 133 15.70 49.23 -21.89
N ASP A 134 16.14 48.83 -23.09
CA ASP A 134 15.28 48.91 -24.29
C ASP A 134 15.56 47.85 -25.38
N GLN A 135 15.30 46.58 -25.04
CA GLN A 135 15.15 45.49 -26.03
C GLN A 135 14.38 44.30 -25.43
N PRO A 136 13.51 43.60 -26.20
CA PRO A 136 12.82 42.40 -25.72
C PRO A 136 13.81 41.23 -25.62
N THR A 137 14.37 41.02 -24.44
CA THR A 137 15.29 39.90 -24.17
C THR A 137 14.56 38.56 -24.26
N ALA A 138 15.05 37.68 -25.13
CA ALA A 138 14.56 36.30 -25.22
C ALA A 138 14.85 35.56 -23.90
N VAL A 139 13.83 34.88 -23.37
CA VAL A 139 13.96 34.08 -22.15
C VAL A 139 14.68 32.77 -22.50
N PRO A 140 15.71 32.34 -21.73
CA PRO A 140 16.30 31.02 -21.88
C PRO A 140 15.24 29.93 -21.69
N GLU A 141 15.17 28.95 -22.60
CA GLU A 141 14.14 27.91 -22.53
C GLU A 141 14.28 27.01 -21.30
N GLU A 142 15.47 26.88 -20.71
CA GLU A 142 15.74 26.13 -19.47
C GLU A 142 15.12 26.76 -18.21
N ASP A 143 14.67 28.02 -18.32
CA ASP A 143 13.91 28.74 -17.29
C ASP A 143 12.38 28.68 -17.51
N VAL A 144 11.90 27.94 -18.52
CA VAL A 144 10.47 27.76 -18.79
C VAL A 144 9.98 26.43 -18.21
N ILE A 145 8.92 26.50 -17.41
CA ILE A 145 8.20 25.35 -16.84
C ILE A 145 6.83 25.28 -17.51
N TYR A 146 6.50 24.12 -18.08
CA TYR A 146 5.20 23.85 -18.69
C TYR A 146 4.32 23.07 -17.72
N HIS A 147 3.08 23.52 -17.54
CA HIS A 147 2.05 22.77 -16.83
C HIS A 147 1.24 22.00 -17.87
N VAL A 148 1.35 20.68 -17.87
CA VAL A 148 0.69 19.82 -18.88
C VAL A 148 -0.36 18.91 -18.24
N LYS A 149 -1.36 18.53 -19.02
CA LYS A 149 -2.34 17.49 -18.68
C LYS A 149 -2.30 16.37 -19.72
N TYR A 150 -2.13 15.14 -19.28
CA TYR A 150 -2.17 13.96 -20.16
C TYR A 150 -3.60 13.73 -20.69
N GLU A 151 -3.72 13.32 -21.95
CA GLU A 151 -5.03 13.13 -22.60
C GLU A 151 -5.76 11.87 -22.13
N ASP A 152 -5.04 10.77 -21.91
CA ASP A 152 -5.62 9.46 -21.53
C ASP A 152 -5.47 9.13 -20.03
N TYR A 153 -4.83 10.01 -19.26
CA TYR A 153 -4.62 9.87 -17.81
C TYR A 153 -5.11 11.12 -17.04
N PRO A 154 -6.41 11.49 -17.12
CA PRO A 154 -6.95 12.69 -16.47
C PRO A 154 -6.84 12.68 -14.94
N GLU A 155 -6.73 11.51 -14.32
CA GLU A 155 -6.52 11.29 -12.88
C GLU A 155 -5.18 11.85 -12.37
N ASN A 156 -4.16 11.97 -13.24
CA ASN A 156 -2.88 12.57 -12.91
C ASN A 156 -2.95 14.11 -12.77
N GLY A 157 -4.09 14.72 -13.13
CA GLY A 157 -4.33 16.15 -12.95
C GLY A 157 -3.50 17.03 -13.89
N VAL A 158 -2.69 17.93 -13.31
CA VAL A 158 -1.81 18.85 -14.03
C VAL A 158 -0.38 18.71 -13.49
N VAL A 159 0.53 18.26 -14.35
CA VAL A 159 1.92 17.92 -14.04
C VAL A 159 2.84 19.07 -14.47
N GLN A 160 3.95 19.29 -13.75
CA GLN A 160 4.92 20.35 -14.05
C GLN A 160 6.16 19.74 -14.72
N MET A 161 6.54 20.28 -15.87
CA MET A 161 7.58 19.73 -16.74
C MET A 161 8.64 20.80 -17.06
N SER A 162 9.90 20.38 -17.20
CA SER A 162 10.93 21.19 -17.87
C SER A 162 10.66 21.28 -19.38
N SER A 163 11.23 22.29 -20.03
CA SER A 163 11.32 22.39 -21.49
C SER A 163 11.99 21.19 -22.16
N SER A 164 12.98 20.54 -21.52
CA SER A 164 13.60 19.29 -22.02
C SER A 164 12.62 18.13 -22.20
N ASN A 165 11.55 18.09 -21.40
CA ASN A 165 10.59 16.98 -21.33
C ASN A 165 9.23 17.32 -21.95
N VAL A 166 9.14 18.38 -22.78
CA VAL A 166 7.95 18.74 -23.56
C VAL A 166 8.33 19.08 -25.00
N ARG A 167 7.66 18.45 -25.98
CA ARG A 167 7.87 18.73 -27.41
C ARG A 167 6.56 18.80 -28.19
N ALA A 168 6.59 19.38 -29.39
CA ALA A 168 5.42 19.38 -30.28
C ALA A 168 4.92 17.95 -30.56
N ARG A 169 3.59 17.74 -30.55
CA ARG A 169 2.97 16.44 -30.83
C ARG A 169 3.52 15.80 -32.11
N ALA A 170 4.10 14.62 -31.99
CA ALA A 170 4.67 13.88 -33.11
C ALA A 170 3.56 13.49 -34.10
N ARG A 171 3.68 13.99 -35.34
CA ARG A 171 2.64 13.86 -36.39
C ARG A 171 3.15 13.22 -37.67
N THR A 172 4.46 13.22 -37.89
CA THR A 172 5.10 12.73 -39.11
C THR A 172 5.57 11.28 -38.95
N ILE A 173 4.88 10.33 -39.59
CA ILE A 173 5.34 8.93 -39.67
C ILE A 173 6.40 8.80 -40.77
N LEU A 174 7.58 8.28 -40.41
CA LEU A 174 8.69 7.99 -41.31
C LEU A 174 8.49 6.62 -41.97
N LYS A 175 8.44 6.60 -43.30
CA LYS A 175 8.37 5.34 -44.05
C LYS A 175 9.72 4.66 -44.03
N TRP A 176 9.75 3.33 -44.15
CA TRP A 176 10.97 2.51 -44.16
C TRP A 176 12.15 3.06 -45.00
N HIS A 177 11.87 3.66 -46.16
CA HIS A 177 12.89 4.26 -47.04
C HIS A 177 13.58 5.52 -46.48
N GLN A 178 12.96 6.19 -45.50
CA GLN A 178 13.42 7.44 -44.86
C GLN A 178 14.15 7.21 -43.53
N LEU A 179 14.34 5.94 -43.14
CA LEU A 179 15.02 5.54 -41.91
C LEU A 179 16.52 5.31 -42.17
N GLU A 180 17.40 5.99 -41.45
CA GLU A 180 18.86 5.88 -41.60
C GLU A 180 19.53 5.40 -40.30
N VAL A 181 20.70 4.78 -40.41
CA VAL A 181 21.46 4.30 -39.23
C VAL A 181 22.16 5.48 -38.56
N GLY A 182 22.05 5.58 -37.23
CA GLY A 182 22.44 6.74 -36.43
C GLY A 182 21.35 7.82 -36.34
N GLN A 183 20.19 7.64 -36.98
CA GLN A 183 19.05 8.54 -36.84
C GLN A 183 18.33 8.29 -35.51
N VAL A 184 18.01 9.35 -34.77
CA VAL A 184 17.14 9.28 -33.59
C VAL A 184 15.69 9.52 -34.00
N VAL A 185 14.81 8.61 -33.60
CA VAL A 185 13.38 8.56 -33.97
C VAL A 185 12.55 8.13 -32.77
N MET A 186 11.25 8.43 -32.76
CA MET A 186 10.34 7.92 -31.73
C MET A 186 9.72 6.59 -32.20
N VAL A 187 9.86 5.54 -31.39
CA VAL A 187 9.42 4.17 -31.69
C VAL A 187 8.52 3.64 -30.57
N ASN A 188 7.65 2.69 -30.91
CA ASN A 188 6.94 1.92 -29.88
C ASN A 188 7.78 0.69 -29.47
N TYR A 189 8.01 0.52 -28.17
CA TYR A 189 8.76 -0.60 -27.60
C TYR A 189 8.22 -1.02 -26.23
N ASN A 190 8.47 -2.26 -25.84
CA ASN A 190 8.08 -2.81 -24.54
C ASN A 190 9.33 -3.43 -23.87
N PRO A 191 9.88 -2.81 -22.80
CA PRO A 191 11.06 -3.32 -22.10
C PRO A 191 10.87 -4.70 -21.46
N ASP A 192 9.69 -4.99 -20.91
CA ASP A 192 9.39 -6.24 -20.21
C ASP A 192 9.13 -7.40 -21.20
N GLU A 193 8.39 -7.13 -22.27
CA GLU A 193 8.05 -8.10 -23.31
C GLU A 193 8.31 -7.55 -24.73
N PRO A 194 9.56 -7.61 -25.23
CA PRO A 194 9.99 -7.10 -26.55
C PRO A 194 9.35 -7.77 -27.80
N LYS A 195 8.23 -8.48 -27.63
CA LYS A 195 7.41 -9.08 -28.68
C LYS A 195 5.98 -8.53 -28.72
N GLU A 196 5.64 -7.61 -27.82
CA GLU A 196 4.34 -6.93 -27.77
C GLU A 196 4.51 -5.41 -27.92
N ARG A 197 3.40 -4.73 -28.25
CA ARG A 197 3.32 -3.27 -28.28
C ARG A 197 3.42 -2.74 -26.83
N GLY A 198 4.17 -1.67 -26.62
CA GLY A 198 4.37 -1.02 -25.32
C GLY A 198 4.16 0.49 -25.40
N PHE A 199 5.11 1.26 -24.88
CA PHE A 199 5.09 2.73 -24.83
C PHE A 199 5.98 3.35 -25.91
N TRP A 200 5.92 4.68 -26.04
CA TRP A 200 6.67 5.44 -27.03
C TRP A 200 7.97 5.96 -26.43
N TYR A 201 9.10 5.62 -27.04
CA TYR A 201 10.44 5.99 -26.60
C TYR A 201 11.23 6.61 -27.74
N ASP A 202 12.19 7.47 -27.40
CA ASP A 202 13.21 7.86 -28.36
C ASP A 202 14.26 6.75 -28.50
N ALA A 203 14.67 6.49 -29.74
CA ALA A 203 15.62 5.44 -30.05
C ALA A 203 16.55 5.82 -31.21
N GLU A 204 17.82 5.48 -31.07
CA GLU A 204 18.86 5.62 -32.10
C GLU A 204 18.90 4.35 -32.94
N ILE A 205 18.72 4.44 -34.26
CA ILE A 205 18.71 3.26 -35.15
C ILE A 205 20.13 2.70 -35.29
N LEU A 206 20.39 1.51 -34.73
CA LEU A 206 21.69 0.83 -34.78
C LEU A 206 21.88 -0.03 -36.04
N GLN A 207 20.82 -0.71 -36.49
CA GLN A 207 20.88 -1.61 -37.63
C GLN A 207 19.54 -1.68 -38.37
N LYS A 208 19.59 -1.54 -39.70
CA LYS A 208 18.46 -1.68 -40.62
C LYS A 208 18.76 -2.81 -41.60
N ARG A 209 17.87 -3.80 -41.69
CA ARG A 209 17.97 -4.93 -42.62
C ARG A 209 16.62 -5.19 -43.29
N GLU A 210 16.64 -5.35 -44.61
CA GLU A 210 15.47 -5.74 -45.39
C GLU A 210 15.79 -7.00 -46.20
N THR A 211 14.89 -7.97 -46.16
CA THR A 211 14.92 -9.18 -46.98
C THR A 211 13.67 -9.21 -47.86
N LYS A 212 13.55 -10.18 -48.77
CA LYS A 212 12.34 -10.34 -49.59
C LYS A 212 11.06 -10.67 -48.79
N MET A 213 11.19 -11.02 -47.50
CA MET A 213 10.07 -11.47 -46.64
C MET A 213 10.01 -10.79 -45.26
N THR A 214 11.09 -10.12 -44.82
CA THR A 214 11.18 -9.51 -43.48
C THR A 214 11.82 -8.12 -43.53
N ARG A 215 11.37 -7.24 -42.64
CA ARG A 215 12.06 -6.01 -42.24
C ARG A 215 12.50 -6.18 -40.79
N GLU A 216 13.76 -5.93 -40.53
CA GLU A 216 14.40 -6.06 -39.22
C GLU A 216 15.09 -4.74 -38.90
N LEU A 217 14.65 -4.10 -37.82
CA LEU A 217 15.23 -2.85 -37.32
C LEU A 217 15.65 -3.05 -35.87
N ASN A 218 16.94 -2.87 -35.58
CA ASN A 218 17.45 -2.82 -34.22
C ASN A 218 17.83 -1.38 -33.87
N ALA A 219 17.43 -0.94 -32.69
CA ALA A 219 17.66 0.41 -32.19
C ALA A 219 18.12 0.38 -30.73
N LYS A 220 18.67 1.49 -30.27
CA LYS A 220 19.04 1.74 -28.88
C LYS A 220 17.98 2.64 -28.25
N ILE A 221 17.20 2.11 -27.30
CA ILE A 221 16.17 2.86 -26.59
C ILE A 221 16.81 3.78 -25.55
N LEU A 222 16.34 5.03 -25.42
CA LEU A 222 16.87 6.04 -24.50
C LEU A 222 15.92 6.25 -23.30
N LEU A 223 16.35 5.85 -22.11
CA LEU A 223 15.56 5.90 -20.87
C LEU A 223 16.06 7.02 -19.94
N GLY A 224 15.14 7.89 -19.50
CA GLY A 224 15.44 9.01 -18.60
C GLY A 224 16.46 10.03 -19.15
N GLU A 225 16.91 10.94 -18.27
CA GLU A 225 18.03 11.87 -18.53
C GLU A 225 19.36 11.34 -17.97
N ALA A 226 19.35 10.27 -17.16
CA ALA A 226 20.52 9.70 -16.48
C ALA A 226 21.51 8.92 -17.38
N GLY A 227 21.18 8.76 -18.67
CA GLY A 227 22.00 8.02 -19.64
C GLY A 227 21.69 6.52 -19.77
N ASP A 228 20.71 6.01 -19.02
CA ASP A 228 20.22 4.65 -19.15
C ASP A 228 19.72 4.37 -20.58
N SER A 229 20.15 3.25 -21.15
CA SER A 229 19.76 2.89 -22.51
C SER A 229 19.80 1.39 -22.77
N LEU A 230 18.77 0.90 -23.46
CA LEU A 230 18.67 -0.50 -23.87
C LEU A 230 19.23 -0.63 -25.28
N ASN A 231 20.38 -1.28 -25.41
CA ASN A 231 21.04 -1.54 -26.69
C ASN A 231 20.44 -2.80 -27.35
N ASP A 232 20.62 -2.93 -28.68
CA ASP A 232 20.20 -4.09 -29.48
C ASP A 232 18.70 -4.47 -29.40
N CYS A 233 17.82 -3.47 -29.18
CA CYS A 233 16.37 -3.68 -29.13
C CYS A 233 15.76 -3.81 -30.52
N THR A 234 15.18 -4.97 -30.84
CA THR A 234 14.47 -5.19 -32.11
C THR A 234 13.09 -4.51 -32.09
N ILE A 235 12.87 -3.57 -33.01
CA ILE A 235 11.62 -2.85 -33.19
C ILE A 235 10.69 -3.64 -34.11
N ILE A 236 9.52 -4.02 -33.60
CA ILE A 236 8.51 -4.80 -34.34
C ILE A 236 7.70 -3.88 -35.28
N LEU A 237 7.32 -2.71 -34.79
CA LEU A 237 6.36 -1.80 -35.42
C LEU A 237 7.07 -0.85 -36.40
N VAL A 238 7.75 -1.44 -37.38
CA VAL A 238 8.61 -0.74 -38.37
C VAL A 238 7.87 0.23 -39.31
N ASP A 239 6.55 0.14 -39.38
CA ASP A 239 5.69 1.05 -40.17
C ASP A 239 5.03 2.16 -39.30
N GLU A 240 5.27 2.17 -37.98
CA GLU A 240 4.75 3.18 -37.02
C GLU A 240 5.88 3.95 -36.32
N ILE A 241 6.92 4.32 -37.07
CA ILE A 241 8.07 5.08 -36.56
C ILE A 241 7.85 6.56 -36.82
N TYR A 242 7.94 7.39 -35.77
CA TYR A 242 7.66 8.82 -35.84
C TYR A 242 8.94 9.65 -35.91
N LYS A 243 8.92 10.70 -36.72
CA LYS A 243 9.91 11.78 -36.65
C LYS A 243 9.74 12.49 -35.31
N ILE A 244 10.86 12.77 -34.63
CA ILE A 244 10.87 13.75 -33.54
C ILE A 244 10.74 15.13 -34.20
N GLU A 245 9.72 15.90 -33.80
CA GLU A 245 9.46 17.22 -34.36
C GLU A 245 10.38 18.27 -33.71
N GLU A 246 10.78 19.29 -34.47
CA GLU A 246 11.77 20.28 -34.02
C GLU A 246 11.15 21.31 -33.07
N PRO A 247 11.90 21.80 -32.05
CA PRO A 247 11.44 22.81 -31.11
C PRO A 247 10.85 24.04 -31.83
N GLY A 248 9.69 24.51 -31.37
CA GLY A 248 9.01 25.67 -31.95
C GLY A 248 8.18 25.40 -33.22
N THR A 249 8.07 24.16 -33.71
CA THR A 249 7.21 23.81 -34.87
C THR A 249 5.70 23.75 -34.55
N ALA A 250 5.21 24.76 -33.82
CA ALA A 250 3.81 24.96 -33.49
C ALA A 250 3.02 25.53 -34.68
N SER A 251 2.50 24.63 -35.53
CA SER A 251 1.40 24.93 -36.46
C SER A 251 0.09 24.39 -35.89
N PRO A 252 -1.04 25.14 -36.00
CA PRO A 252 -2.28 24.81 -35.30
C PRO A 252 -2.81 23.44 -35.73
N ILE A 253 -2.84 22.50 -34.78
CA ILE A 253 -3.34 21.15 -35.01
C ILE A 253 -4.87 21.21 -34.98
N SER A 254 -5.49 20.98 -36.13
CA SER A 254 -6.94 20.81 -36.23
C SER A 254 -7.40 19.58 -35.43
N LEU A 255 -8.57 19.65 -34.80
CA LEU A 255 -9.20 18.52 -34.12
C LEU A 255 -9.36 17.35 -35.11
N GLY A 256 -8.49 16.33 -34.99
CA GLY A 256 -8.49 15.20 -35.92
C GLY A 256 -7.18 14.42 -36.07
N THR A 257 -6.07 14.79 -35.42
CA THR A 257 -4.90 13.91 -35.37
C THR A 257 -5.27 12.59 -34.67
N PRO A 258 -5.07 11.43 -35.31
CA PRO A 258 -5.39 10.15 -34.67
C PRO A 258 -4.42 9.89 -33.51
N LYS A 259 -4.97 9.53 -32.34
CA LYS A 259 -4.18 9.09 -31.18
C LYS A 259 -3.27 7.92 -31.56
N ARG A 260 -2.07 7.88 -30.99
CA ARG A 260 -1.16 6.75 -31.20
C ARG A 260 -1.69 5.54 -30.45
N GLN A 261 -1.48 4.36 -31.03
CA GLN A 261 -1.83 3.11 -30.36
C GLN A 261 -0.72 2.74 -29.38
N SER A 262 -0.96 2.91 -28.09
CA SER A 262 -0.12 2.32 -27.02
C SER A 262 -0.42 0.82 -26.86
N GLY A 263 0.41 0.12 -26.09
CA GLY A 263 0.25 -1.32 -25.83
C GLY A 263 -1.14 -1.68 -25.28
N PRO A 264 -1.76 -2.79 -25.73
CA PRO A 264 -3.07 -3.18 -25.22
C PRO A 264 -2.97 -3.61 -23.76
N VAL A 265 -3.66 -2.88 -22.87
CA VAL A 265 -3.74 -3.13 -21.43
C VAL A 265 -4.21 -4.55 -21.13
N CYS A 266 -5.09 -5.11 -21.97
CA CYS A 266 -5.56 -6.48 -21.89
C CYS A 266 -5.09 -7.36 -23.06
N LYS A 267 -4.07 -8.19 -22.81
CA LYS A 267 -3.59 -9.22 -23.74
C LYS A 267 -4.69 -10.17 -24.25
N ALA A 268 -5.71 -10.45 -23.44
CA ALA A 268 -6.78 -11.41 -23.76
C ALA A 268 -7.87 -10.87 -24.72
N CYS A 269 -8.15 -9.57 -24.73
CA CYS A 269 -9.06 -8.96 -25.70
C CYS A 269 -8.39 -8.04 -26.74
N LYS A 270 -7.12 -7.69 -26.53
CA LYS A 270 -6.39 -6.66 -27.31
C LYS A 270 -7.16 -5.35 -27.33
N ASP A 271 -7.68 -4.98 -26.17
CA ASP A 271 -8.53 -3.83 -25.82
C ASP A 271 -9.80 -3.58 -26.64
N ASN A 272 -10.04 -4.33 -27.72
CA ASN A 272 -11.20 -4.24 -28.60
C ASN A 272 -12.51 -4.02 -27.80
N PRO A 273 -13.16 -2.84 -27.92
CA PRO A 273 -14.30 -2.47 -27.08
C PRO A 273 -15.52 -3.36 -27.34
N ASN A 274 -15.63 -3.91 -28.56
CA ASN A 274 -16.72 -4.78 -28.98
C ASN A 274 -16.50 -6.26 -28.61
N LYS A 275 -15.37 -6.60 -27.98
CA LYS A 275 -15.05 -7.97 -27.54
C LYS A 275 -15.17 -8.08 -26.02
N THR A 276 -16.05 -8.96 -25.55
CA THR A 276 -16.17 -9.30 -24.12
C THR A 276 -14.90 -9.95 -23.58
N CYS A 277 -14.55 -9.66 -22.33
CA CYS A 277 -13.33 -10.12 -21.70
C CYS A 277 -13.47 -10.29 -20.18
N ARG A 278 -13.30 -11.52 -19.68
CA ARG A 278 -13.32 -11.84 -18.23
C ARG A 278 -11.99 -11.56 -17.52
N VAL A 279 -11.21 -10.60 -18.02
CA VAL A 279 -9.84 -10.32 -17.54
C VAL A 279 -9.62 -8.82 -17.26
N CYS A 280 -10.07 -7.95 -18.17
CA CYS A 280 -10.04 -6.48 -17.98
C CYS A 280 -11.44 -5.86 -17.82
N ALA A 281 -12.44 -6.70 -17.60
CA ALA A 281 -13.84 -6.35 -17.43
C ALA A 281 -14.51 -7.48 -16.63
N CYS A 282 -15.79 -7.34 -16.27
CA CYS A 282 -16.45 -8.23 -15.32
C CYS A 282 -16.15 -9.73 -15.57
N HIS A 283 -15.57 -10.40 -14.57
CA HIS A 283 -15.12 -11.79 -14.65
C HIS A 283 -16.25 -12.79 -14.95
N ILE A 284 -17.50 -12.43 -14.64
CA ILE A 284 -18.69 -13.26 -14.85
C ILE A 284 -19.22 -13.11 -16.29
N CYS A 285 -19.63 -11.91 -16.69
CA CYS A 285 -20.27 -11.67 -18.00
C CYS A 285 -19.28 -11.31 -19.12
N GLY A 286 -18.09 -10.81 -18.79
CA GLY A 286 -17.11 -10.25 -19.72
C GLY A 286 -17.49 -8.89 -20.31
N GLY A 287 -18.58 -8.27 -19.86
CA GLY A 287 -19.06 -6.99 -20.36
C GLY A 287 -18.18 -5.81 -19.92
N LYS A 288 -17.99 -4.84 -20.82
CA LYS A 288 -17.21 -3.60 -20.62
C LYS A 288 -18.08 -2.36 -20.33
N GLN A 289 -19.40 -2.51 -20.33
CA GLN A 289 -20.36 -1.47 -19.96
C GLN A 289 -20.34 -1.19 -18.44
N ASP A 290 -21.02 -0.12 -17.99
CA ASP A 290 -21.19 0.24 -16.58
C ASP A 290 -19.91 0.18 -15.69
N PRO A 291 -18.80 0.86 -16.07
CA PRO A 291 -17.60 0.89 -15.22
C PRO A 291 -17.87 1.55 -13.86
N ASP A 292 -18.85 2.46 -13.79
CA ASP A 292 -19.38 3.10 -12.57
C ASP A 292 -20.07 2.12 -11.60
N LYS A 293 -20.33 0.89 -12.03
CA LYS A 293 -21.02 -0.17 -11.26
C LYS A 293 -20.17 -1.44 -11.17
N GLN A 294 -18.86 -1.32 -11.36
CA GLN A 294 -17.90 -2.42 -11.35
C GLN A 294 -17.01 -2.33 -10.10
N LEU A 295 -17.00 -3.40 -9.31
CA LEU A 295 -16.11 -3.60 -8.15
C LEU A 295 -14.83 -4.31 -8.60
N MET A 296 -13.72 -4.01 -7.95
CA MET A 296 -12.45 -4.75 -8.07
C MET A 296 -12.23 -5.54 -6.77
N CYS A 297 -11.67 -6.75 -6.84
CA CYS A 297 -11.44 -7.58 -5.66
C CYS A 297 -9.98 -7.53 -5.18
N ASP A 298 -9.76 -7.14 -3.92
CA ASP A 298 -8.44 -6.85 -3.35
C ASP A 298 -7.52 -8.06 -3.09
N GLU A 299 -7.99 -9.29 -3.34
CA GLU A 299 -7.15 -10.50 -3.31
C GLU A 299 -6.74 -11.00 -4.71
N CYS A 300 -7.52 -10.71 -5.76
CA CYS A 300 -7.31 -11.28 -7.09
C CYS A 300 -7.30 -10.28 -8.25
N ASP A 301 -7.45 -8.98 -7.97
CA ASP A 301 -7.47 -7.86 -8.93
C ASP A 301 -8.51 -8.03 -10.07
N MET A 302 -9.53 -8.88 -9.87
CA MET A 302 -10.57 -9.16 -10.85
C MET A 302 -11.79 -8.26 -10.68
N ALA A 303 -12.36 -7.85 -11.81
CA ALA A 303 -13.51 -6.96 -11.92
C ALA A 303 -14.85 -7.70 -11.83
N PHE A 304 -15.88 -7.11 -11.21
CA PHE A 304 -17.23 -7.67 -11.08
C PHE A 304 -18.30 -6.58 -11.11
N HIS A 305 -19.29 -6.65 -12.01
CA HIS A 305 -20.48 -5.78 -11.91
C HIS A 305 -21.28 -6.12 -10.66
N ILE A 306 -21.75 -5.10 -9.92
CA ILE A 306 -22.62 -5.26 -8.75
C ILE A 306 -23.85 -6.15 -9.06
N TYR A 307 -24.38 -6.06 -10.27
CA TYR A 307 -25.54 -6.80 -10.75
C TYR A 307 -25.23 -8.21 -11.32
N CYS A 308 -23.96 -8.55 -11.58
CA CYS A 308 -23.55 -9.89 -12.00
C CYS A 308 -23.19 -10.81 -10.82
N LEU A 309 -23.02 -10.25 -9.62
CA LEU A 309 -22.82 -11.01 -8.39
C LEU A 309 -24.07 -11.82 -8.02
N ASN A 310 -23.88 -12.87 -7.21
CA ASN A 310 -24.96 -13.66 -6.65
C ASN A 310 -24.80 -13.76 -5.12
N PRO A 311 -25.70 -13.16 -4.30
CA PRO A 311 -26.81 -12.31 -4.72
C PRO A 311 -26.33 -10.99 -5.35
N PRO A 312 -27.11 -10.37 -6.27
CA PRO A 312 -26.80 -9.05 -6.83
C PRO A 312 -26.75 -7.97 -5.74
N LEU A 313 -25.76 -7.08 -5.80
CA LEU A 313 -25.66 -5.91 -4.93
C LEU A 313 -26.42 -4.73 -5.55
N SER A 314 -27.22 -4.05 -4.72
CA SER A 314 -28.03 -2.89 -5.14
C SER A 314 -27.23 -1.58 -5.26
N ARG A 315 -26.04 -1.54 -4.67
CA ARG A 315 -25.07 -0.44 -4.73
C ARG A 315 -23.66 -0.96 -4.48
N ILE A 316 -22.65 -0.16 -4.83
CA ILE A 316 -21.27 -0.35 -4.37
C ILE A 316 -21.26 -0.27 -2.82
N PRO A 317 -20.56 -1.18 -2.11
CA PRO A 317 -20.40 -1.10 -0.66
C PRO A 317 -19.68 0.19 -0.20
N ASP A 318 -19.92 0.63 1.03
CA ASP A 318 -19.19 1.76 1.64
C ASP A 318 -17.88 1.31 2.33
N ASP A 319 -17.60 0.01 2.34
CA ASP A 319 -16.41 -0.59 2.96
C ASP A 319 -15.19 -0.41 2.03
N GLU A 320 -14.02 -0.10 2.60
CA GLU A 320 -12.78 0.14 1.83
C GLU A 320 -12.19 -1.13 1.18
N ASP A 321 -12.46 -2.31 1.75
CA ASP A 321 -12.06 -3.63 1.20
C ASP A 321 -13.28 -4.36 0.60
N TRP A 322 -13.16 -4.95 -0.60
CA TRP A 322 -14.15 -5.87 -1.15
C TRP A 322 -13.56 -7.16 -1.74
N TYR A 323 -14.22 -8.29 -1.44
CA TYR A 323 -13.81 -9.62 -1.87
C TYR A 323 -14.90 -10.29 -2.72
N CYS A 324 -14.51 -10.77 -3.91
CA CYS A 324 -15.40 -11.49 -4.82
C CYS A 324 -15.78 -12.88 -4.26
N PRO A 325 -16.84 -13.54 -4.77
CA PRO A 325 -17.29 -14.83 -4.23
C PRO A 325 -16.27 -15.97 -4.22
N GLU A 326 -15.18 -15.90 -4.99
CA GLU A 326 -14.11 -16.90 -4.98
C GLU A 326 -13.02 -16.63 -3.91
N CYS A 327 -12.86 -15.37 -3.50
CA CYS A 327 -11.94 -14.91 -2.44
C CYS A 327 -12.65 -14.76 -1.07
N ARG A 328 -13.93 -14.41 -1.09
CA ARG A 328 -14.77 -14.17 0.08
C ARG A 328 -15.04 -15.48 0.82
N ASN A 329 -14.42 -15.63 1.97
CA ASN A 329 -14.72 -16.71 2.91
C ASN A 329 -16.08 -16.44 3.57
N ASP A 330 -17.16 -16.78 2.88
CA ASP A 330 -18.52 -16.39 3.27
C ASP A 330 -19.01 -17.16 4.51
N ALA A 331 -19.37 -16.43 5.56
CA ALA A 331 -19.88 -17.00 6.81
C ALA A 331 -21.38 -17.35 6.74
N SER A 332 -22.02 -17.19 5.58
CA SER A 332 -23.48 -17.18 5.42
C SER A 332 -24.10 -18.54 5.04
N GLU A 333 -23.36 -19.44 4.38
CA GLU A 333 -23.89 -20.73 3.87
C GLU A 333 -24.06 -21.83 4.94
N VAL A 334 -24.23 -21.44 6.21
CA VAL A 334 -24.36 -22.36 7.36
C VAL A 334 -25.84 -22.55 7.76
N VAL A 335 -26.69 -22.90 6.78
CA VAL A 335 -28.04 -23.41 7.03
C VAL A 335 -28.36 -24.56 6.07
N LEU A 336 -28.25 -25.80 6.54
CA LEU A 336 -28.82 -26.95 5.83
C LEU A 336 -30.35 -26.90 5.90
N ALA A 337 -31.02 -27.28 4.81
CA ALA A 337 -32.47 -27.17 4.70
C ALA A 337 -33.21 -28.09 5.69
N GLY A 338 -33.84 -27.49 6.71
CA GLY A 338 -34.73 -28.21 7.63
C GLY A 338 -35.02 -27.47 8.94
N GLU A 339 -34.01 -26.85 9.55
CA GLU A 339 -34.18 -26.21 10.86
C GLU A 339 -34.65 -24.75 10.75
N LYS A 340 -35.82 -24.45 11.31
CA LYS A 340 -36.30 -23.07 11.45
C LYS A 340 -35.46 -22.34 12.50
N LEU A 341 -34.86 -21.22 12.11
CA LEU A 341 -34.09 -20.36 12.99
C LEU A 341 -34.93 -19.94 14.20
N LYS A 342 -34.46 -20.20 15.43
CA LYS A 342 -35.06 -19.57 16.62
C LYS A 342 -34.72 -18.08 16.61
N GLU A 343 -35.75 -17.24 16.66
CA GLU A 343 -35.62 -15.78 16.61
C GLU A 343 -34.73 -15.26 17.75
N SER A 344 -33.47 -15.03 17.41
CA SER A 344 -32.45 -14.58 18.36
C SER A 344 -32.56 -13.07 18.51
N LYS A 345 -33.07 -12.63 19.68
CA LYS A 345 -33.45 -11.25 19.97
C LYS A 345 -32.35 -10.25 19.57
N LYS A 346 -32.67 -9.40 18.60
CA LYS A 346 -32.11 -8.04 18.36
C LYS A 346 -30.58 -7.94 18.53
N LYS A 347 -29.83 -8.09 17.42
CA LYS A 347 -28.37 -7.82 17.34
C LYS A 347 -27.99 -6.59 18.18
N GLN A 348 -27.35 -6.79 19.33
CA GLN A 348 -26.70 -5.70 20.05
C GLN A 348 -25.50 -5.25 19.21
N LYS A 349 -25.28 -3.93 19.09
CA LYS A 349 -24.12 -3.38 18.37
C LYS A 349 -22.84 -3.88 19.05
N MET A 350 -21.86 -4.32 18.26
CA MET A 350 -20.58 -4.79 18.77
C MET A 350 -19.84 -3.66 19.50
N ALA A 351 -19.57 -3.84 20.79
CA ALA A 351 -18.82 -2.90 21.61
C ALA A 351 -17.32 -2.92 21.25
N SER A 352 -16.98 -2.22 20.18
CA SER A 352 -15.60 -1.92 19.75
C SER A 352 -15.45 -0.54 19.09
N ALA A 353 -16.54 0.03 18.56
CA ALA A 353 -16.52 1.33 17.88
C ALA A 353 -16.40 2.56 18.81
N ASN A 354 -16.49 2.40 20.13
CA ASN A 354 -16.28 3.51 21.07
C ASN A 354 -15.95 3.02 22.48
N SER A 355 -14.66 3.01 22.86
CA SER A 355 -14.22 3.17 24.26
C SER A 355 -12.70 3.34 24.38
N SER A 356 -12.27 4.48 24.94
CA SER A 356 -10.95 4.64 25.55
C SER A 356 -10.95 4.05 26.98
N SER A 357 -11.23 2.76 27.12
CA SER A 357 -11.17 2.06 28.41
C SER A 357 -10.53 0.66 28.31
N ARG A 358 -10.17 0.10 29.47
CA ARG A 358 -9.32 -1.09 29.65
C ARG A 358 -9.58 -2.23 28.64
N ARG A 359 -8.55 -2.57 27.85
CA ARG A 359 -8.51 -3.73 26.95
C ARG A 359 -8.77 -5.03 27.74
N ASP A 360 -9.93 -5.66 27.53
CA ASP A 360 -10.28 -6.95 28.14
C ASP A 360 -9.53 -8.11 27.45
N TRP A 361 -8.40 -8.52 28.01
CA TRP A 361 -7.71 -9.77 27.63
C TRP A 361 -8.45 -11.04 28.14
N GLY A 362 -9.67 -10.91 28.65
CA GLY A 362 -10.62 -11.95 29.02
C GLY A 362 -10.79 -13.01 27.94
N LYS A 363 -11.15 -12.58 26.73
CA LYS A 363 -11.56 -13.45 25.60
C LYS A 363 -10.42 -14.05 24.76
N GLY A 364 -9.17 -13.67 25.01
CA GLY A 364 -7.99 -14.22 24.35
C GLY A 364 -7.77 -13.75 22.89
N MET A 365 -6.72 -14.29 22.26
CA MET A 365 -6.14 -13.75 21.01
C MET A 365 -6.85 -14.15 19.70
N ALA A 366 -7.97 -14.87 19.74
CA ALA A 366 -8.52 -15.54 18.55
C ALA A 366 -9.06 -14.58 17.47
N CYS A 367 -9.49 -13.38 17.86
CA CYS A 367 -10.09 -12.35 16.99
C CYS A 367 -9.42 -10.97 17.15
N VAL A 368 -8.17 -10.93 17.62
CA VAL A 368 -7.44 -9.67 17.87
C VAL A 368 -6.79 -9.20 16.56
N GLY A 369 -7.16 -8.00 16.10
CA GLY A 369 -6.54 -7.31 14.96
C GLY A 369 -5.16 -6.73 15.30
N ARG A 370 -4.49 -6.12 14.31
CA ARG A 370 -3.23 -5.37 14.55
C ARG A 370 -3.49 -4.20 15.48
N THR A 371 -2.54 -3.90 16.35
CA THR A 371 -2.49 -2.65 17.12
C THR A 371 -1.56 -1.61 16.48
N LYS A 372 -0.63 -2.05 15.61
CA LYS A 372 0.35 -1.24 14.86
C LYS A 372 0.62 -1.89 13.50
N GLU A 373 0.98 -1.11 12.47
CA GLU A 373 1.39 -1.59 11.15
C GLU A 373 2.89 -1.35 10.97
N CYS A 374 3.61 -2.26 10.28
CA CYS A 374 5.00 -2.01 9.93
C CYS A 374 5.09 -1.09 8.71
N THR A 375 5.48 0.16 8.94
CA THR A 375 5.67 1.20 7.90
C THR A 375 7.14 1.40 7.52
N ILE A 376 8.07 0.87 8.33
CA ILE A 376 9.53 0.88 8.11
C ILE A 376 9.93 0.31 6.73
N VAL A 377 9.15 -0.61 6.17
CA VAL A 377 9.30 -1.15 4.81
C VAL A 377 7.92 -1.53 4.24
N PRO A 378 7.75 -1.60 2.91
CA PRO A 378 6.49 -2.00 2.27
C PRO A 378 5.94 -3.39 2.63
N SER A 379 4.73 -3.68 2.13
CA SER A 379 4.11 -5.01 2.25
C SER A 379 4.82 -6.06 1.40
N ASN A 380 5.28 -5.69 0.20
CA ASN A 380 6.04 -6.51 -0.75
C ASN A 380 7.57 -6.49 -0.53
N HIS A 381 8.06 -6.01 0.60
CA HIS A 381 9.50 -5.94 0.88
C HIS A 381 10.16 -7.32 0.94
N TYR A 382 11.28 -7.48 0.23
CA TYR A 382 12.13 -8.69 0.21
C TYR A 382 13.35 -8.55 1.13
N GLY A 383 13.78 -9.65 1.75
CA GLY A 383 14.93 -9.64 2.66
C GLY A 383 14.55 -9.32 4.12
N PRO A 384 15.50 -8.93 4.98
CA PRO A 384 15.24 -8.68 6.41
C PRO A 384 14.43 -7.41 6.64
N ILE A 385 13.75 -7.32 7.79
CA ILE A 385 13.14 -6.07 8.26
C ILE A 385 14.19 -5.29 9.09
N PRO A 386 14.43 -3.99 8.83
CA PRO A 386 15.30 -3.18 9.67
C PRO A 386 14.85 -3.19 11.14
N GLY A 387 15.81 -3.16 12.07
CA GLY A 387 15.53 -3.26 13.52
C GLY A 387 15.28 -4.68 14.05
N ILE A 388 15.06 -5.69 13.19
CA ILE A 388 14.63 -7.03 13.62
C ILE A 388 15.70 -8.10 13.34
N PRO A 389 16.65 -8.32 14.27
CA PRO A 389 17.68 -9.34 14.11
C PRO A 389 17.11 -10.77 14.21
N VAL A 390 17.84 -11.72 13.61
CA VAL A 390 17.62 -13.16 13.74
C VAL A 390 17.71 -13.57 15.21
N GLY A 391 16.70 -14.34 15.65
CA GLY A 391 16.47 -14.71 17.03
C GLY A 391 15.43 -13.86 17.76
N THR A 392 14.88 -12.80 17.15
CA THR A 392 13.77 -12.03 17.74
C THR A 392 12.54 -12.92 17.95
N MET A 393 11.84 -12.77 19.09
CA MET A 393 10.76 -13.66 19.53
C MET A 393 9.46 -12.92 19.87
N TRP A 394 8.31 -13.47 19.49
CA TRP A 394 6.98 -12.92 19.79
C TRP A 394 6.01 -14.01 20.26
N LYS A 395 5.21 -13.71 21.28
CA LYS A 395 4.23 -14.66 21.85
C LYS A 395 3.15 -15.05 20.84
N PHE A 396 2.64 -14.10 20.06
CA PHE A 396 1.49 -14.30 19.17
C PHE A 396 1.78 -13.91 17.70
N ARG A 397 1.05 -14.55 16.78
CA ARG A 397 1.18 -14.32 15.32
C ARG A 397 0.86 -12.88 14.88
N VAL A 398 -0.04 -12.19 15.59
CA VAL A 398 -0.35 -10.77 15.32
C VAL A 398 0.89 -9.90 15.48
N GLN A 399 1.74 -10.14 16.47
CA GLN A 399 2.97 -9.36 16.69
C GLN A 399 4.04 -9.59 15.61
N VAL A 400 4.04 -10.77 14.98
CA VAL A 400 4.89 -11.07 13.80
C VAL A 400 4.37 -10.36 12.54
N SER A 401 3.11 -9.94 12.56
CA SER A 401 2.45 -9.16 11.50
C SER A 401 2.63 -7.65 11.72
N GLU A 402 2.40 -7.16 12.95
CA GLU A 402 2.68 -5.79 13.39
C GLU A 402 4.14 -5.40 13.14
N SER A 403 5.07 -6.36 13.25
CA SER A 403 6.50 -6.18 12.98
C SER A 403 6.92 -6.40 11.51
N GLY A 404 5.99 -6.58 10.57
CA GLY A 404 6.26 -6.68 9.13
C GLY A 404 6.95 -7.98 8.65
N VAL A 405 7.57 -8.74 9.57
CA VAL A 405 8.28 -10.00 9.27
C VAL A 405 7.37 -10.96 8.52
N HIS A 406 6.13 -11.14 8.99
CA HIS A 406 5.11 -11.95 8.33
C HIS A 406 3.70 -11.38 8.56
N ARG A 407 3.25 -10.53 7.63
CA ARG A 407 1.98 -9.77 7.74
C ARG A 407 0.68 -10.62 7.81
N PRO A 408 0.58 -11.85 7.28
CA PRO A 408 -0.61 -12.68 7.49
C PRO A 408 -0.76 -13.18 8.93
N HIS A 409 -1.95 -13.04 9.52
CA HIS A 409 -2.21 -13.52 10.89
C HIS A 409 -2.32 -15.05 10.98
N VAL A 410 -2.80 -15.70 9.92
CA VAL A 410 -3.15 -17.13 9.90
C VAL A 410 -2.34 -17.92 8.86
N ALA A 411 -2.21 -17.40 7.63
CA ALA A 411 -1.61 -18.11 6.51
C ALA A 411 -0.18 -18.60 6.80
N GLY A 412 0.25 -19.63 6.07
CA GLY A 412 1.61 -20.17 6.16
C GLY A 412 2.63 -19.38 5.34
N ILE A 413 2.20 -18.77 4.24
CA ILE A 413 3.01 -18.02 3.26
C ILE A 413 2.47 -16.59 3.17
N HIS A 414 3.35 -15.62 2.92
CA HIS A 414 3.04 -14.25 2.56
C HIS A 414 3.70 -13.94 1.20
N GLY A 415 2.92 -13.58 0.19
CA GLY A 415 3.41 -13.32 -1.16
C GLY A 415 2.32 -12.81 -2.10
N ARG A 416 2.72 -12.41 -3.31
CA ARG A 416 1.80 -12.18 -4.45
C ARG A 416 2.09 -13.20 -5.56
N SER A 417 1.05 -13.66 -6.25
CA SER A 417 1.14 -14.77 -7.20
C SER A 417 1.93 -14.43 -8.49
N ASN A 418 2.04 -13.13 -8.81
CA ASN A 418 2.75 -12.56 -9.95
C ASN A 418 4.22 -12.17 -9.64
N ASP A 419 4.53 -11.83 -8.39
CA ASP A 419 5.86 -11.37 -7.95
C ASP A 419 6.65 -12.44 -7.19
N GLY A 420 6.14 -12.91 -6.04
CA GLY A 420 6.82 -13.91 -5.21
C GLY A 420 6.41 -13.90 -3.74
N ALA A 421 7.03 -14.75 -2.93
CA ALA A 421 6.82 -14.85 -1.49
C ALA A 421 7.88 -14.08 -0.67
N TYR A 422 7.42 -13.19 0.20
CA TYR A 422 8.24 -12.36 1.08
C TYR A 422 8.63 -13.08 2.37
N SER A 423 7.73 -13.94 2.89
CA SER A 423 7.97 -14.68 4.14
C SER A 423 7.09 -15.91 4.32
N LEU A 424 7.50 -16.85 5.19
CA LEU A 424 6.69 -18.00 5.58
C LEU A 424 6.85 -18.38 7.06
N VAL A 425 5.92 -19.19 7.56
CA VAL A 425 5.91 -19.70 8.94
C VAL A 425 5.88 -21.24 8.98
N LEU A 426 6.90 -21.81 9.60
CA LEU A 426 6.97 -23.22 9.99
C LEU A 426 6.23 -23.41 11.32
N ALA A 427 4.99 -23.91 11.24
CA ALA A 427 4.09 -24.09 12.40
C ALA A 427 3.60 -25.54 12.59
N GLY A 428 4.14 -26.52 11.86
CA GLY A 428 3.66 -27.91 11.90
C GLY A 428 2.20 -28.03 11.44
N GLY A 429 1.81 -27.23 10.44
CA GLY A 429 0.44 -27.17 9.91
C GLY A 429 0.15 -28.20 8.82
N TYR A 430 1.19 -28.80 8.25
CA TYR A 430 1.15 -29.90 7.28
C TYR A 430 2.03 -31.04 7.80
N GLU A 431 1.58 -32.27 7.63
CA GLU A 431 2.30 -33.46 8.11
C GLU A 431 3.55 -33.78 7.28
N ASP A 432 3.61 -33.30 6.04
CA ASP A 432 4.71 -33.53 5.10
C ASP A 432 5.91 -32.59 5.33
N ASP A 433 5.80 -31.60 6.22
CA ASP A 433 6.87 -30.65 6.54
C ASP A 433 8.08 -31.37 7.18
N ILE A 434 9.29 -31.17 6.63
CA ILE A 434 10.54 -31.77 7.12
C ILE A 434 11.55 -30.67 7.41
N ASP A 435 11.98 -30.51 8.67
CA ASP A 435 12.84 -29.42 9.11
C ASP A 435 14.22 -29.89 9.60
N HIS A 436 15.28 -29.46 8.92
CA HIS A 436 16.67 -29.71 9.26
C HIS A 436 17.39 -28.43 9.74
N GLY A 437 16.66 -27.36 10.07
CA GLY A 437 17.21 -26.10 10.56
C GLY A 437 17.76 -25.24 9.43
N ASN A 438 18.97 -25.56 8.95
CA ASN A 438 19.63 -24.84 7.84
C ASN A 438 19.00 -25.13 6.46
N SER A 439 18.18 -26.17 6.36
CA SER A 439 17.30 -26.44 5.23
C SER A 439 16.02 -27.09 5.72
N PHE A 440 14.94 -26.98 4.95
CA PHE A 440 13.68 -27.66 5.22
C PHE A 440 12.91 -27.88 3.92
N THR A 441 12.08 -28.92 3.88
CA THR A 441 11.07 -29.10 2.82
C THR A 441 9.72 -28.63 3.36
N TYR A 442 9.21 -27.55 2.78
CA TYR A 442 7.93 -26.93 3.11
C TYR A 442 6.82 -27.52 2.24
N THR A 443 5.61 -27.60 2.79
CA THR A 443 4.42 -28.06 2.08
C THR A 443 3.53 -26.87 1.68
N GLY A 444 3.02 -26.88 0.46
CA GLY A 444 2.18 -25.82 -0.09
C GLY A 444 0.90 -25.58 0.71
N SER A 445 0.27 -24.45 0.42
CA SER A 445 -1.05 -24.09 0.95
C SER A 445 -2.19 -24.73 0.13
N GLY A 446 -3.35 -24.91 0.78
CA GLY A 446 -4.54 -25.47 0.13
C GLY A 446 -4.56 -27.00 0.12
N GLY A 447 -5.38 -27.57 -0.77
CA GLY A 447 -5.68 -29.02 -0.80
C GLY A 447 -6.58 -29.47 0.35
N ARG A 448 -7.46 -28.59 0.83
CA ARG A 448 -8.21 -28.71 2.10
C ARG A 448 -9.62 -28.16 1.97
N ASP A 449 -10.60 -28.88 2.49
CA ASP A 449 -11.94 -28.34 2.73
C ASP A 449 -11.95 -27.41 3.96
N LEU A 450 -12.13 -26.12 3.72
CA LEU A 450 -12.25 -25.10 4.77
C LEU A 450 -13.70 -24.68 5.06
N SER A 451 -14.69 -25.39 4.49
CA SER A 451 -16.13 -25.15 4.71
C SER A 451 -16.50 -25.06 6.19
N GLY A 452 -17.48 -24.22 6.54
CA GLY A 452 -17.85 -23.98 7.93
C GLY A 452 -16.84 -23.13 8.71
N ASN A 453 -16.20 -22.15 8.06
CA ASN A 453 -15.28 -21.18 8.67
C ASN A 453 -14.07 -21.85 9.38
N LYS A 454 -13.55 -22.95 8.81
CA LYS A 454 -12.36 -23.64 9.32
C LYS A 454 -11.11 -22.87 8.87
N ARG A 455 -10.28 -22.41 9.83
CA ARG A 455 -8.97 -21.81 9.50
C ARG A 455 -7.89 -22.85 9.15
N THR A 456 -8.15 -24.12 9.44
CA THR A 456 -7.30 -25.29 9.13
C THR A 456 -8.15 -26.56 9.07
N ALA A 457 -7.85 -27.45 8.14
CA ALA A 457 -8.37 -28.82 8.06
C ALA A 457 -7.25 -29.80 7.66
N GLU A 458 -7.54 -31.09 7.66
CA GLU A 458 -6.70 -32.12 7.03
C GLU A 458 -6.78 -32.03 5.50
N GLN A 459 -5.90 -32.72 4.77
CA GLN A 459 -5.94 -32.68 3.30
C GLN A 459 -7.13 -33.49 2.77
N SER A 460 -7.78 -32.98 1.73
CA SER A 460 -8.98 -33.57 1.14
C SER A 460 -9.05 -33.46 -0.39
N CYS A 461 -8.08 -32.80 -1.02
CA CYS A 461 -7.98 -32.64 -2.47
C CYS A 461 -6.57 -32.19 -2.88
N ASP A 462 -6.26 -32.28 -4.17
CA ASP A 462 -4.96 -31.92 -4.73
C ASP A 462 -4.65 -30.42 -4.65
N GLN A 463 -3.41 -30.09 -4.29
CA GLN A 463 -2.87 -28.74 -4.30
C GLN A 463 -2.54 -28.27 -5.72
N LYS A 464 -2.86 -27.01 -6.02
CA LYS A 464 -2.57 -26.34 -7.29
C LYS A 464 -1.41 -25.36 -7.14
N LEU A 465 -0.64 -25.13 -8.22
CA LEU A 465 0.41 -24.10 -8.27
C LEU A 465 -0.19 -22.70 -8.55
N THR A 466 -1.11 -22.27 -7.69
CA THR A 466 -1.79 -20.97 -7.76
C THR A 466 -1.50 -20.14 -6.51
N ASN A 467 -1.90 -18.87 -6.51
CA ASN A 467 -1.89 -17.97 -5.35
C ASN A 467 -0.54 -18.00 -4.60
N MET A 468 -0.54 -18.34 -3.30
CA MET A 468 0.66 -18.43 -2.46
C MET A 468 1.65 -19.52 -2.88
N ASN A 469 1.18 -20.59 -3.52
CA ASN A 469 2.04 -21.67 -4.02
C ASN A 469 2.84 -21.19 -5.24
N ARG A 470 2.16 -20.49 -6.17
CA ARG A 470 2.83 -19.81 -7.29
C ARG A 470 3.82 -18.76 -6.79
N ALA A 471 3.43 -17.97 -5.78
CA ALA A 471 4.30 -16.97 -5.17
C ALA A 471 5.60 -17.60 -4.64
N LEU A 472 5.53 -18.68 -3.86
CA LEU A 472 6.73 -19.34 -3.33
C LEU A 472 7.58 -20.03 -4.41
N ALA A 473 6.98 -20.46 -5.52
CA ALA A 473 7.72 -20.98 -6.68
C ALA A 473 8.56 -19.91 -7.39
N LEU A 474 8.06 -18.67 -7.49
CA LEU A 474 8.78 -17.54 -8.11
C LEU A 474 10.05 -17.11 -7.34
N ASN A 475 10.21 -17.53 -6.08
CA ASN A 475 11.47 -17.32 -5.34
C ASN A 475 12.61 -18.22 -5.84
N CYS A 476 12.32 -19.28 -6.58
CA CYS A 476 13.33 -20.17 -7.13
C CYS A 476 14.01 -19.50 -8.34
N SER A 477 15.35 -19.54 -8.42
CA SER A 477 16.09 -19.01 -9.58
C SER A 477 16.06 -20.01 -10.76
N ALA A 478 14.85 -20.26 -11.27
CA ALA A 478 14.55 -21.12 -12.39
C ALA A 478 13.21 -20.69 -13.04
N PRO A 479 13.02 -20.85 -14.37
CA PRO A 479 11.74 -20.60 -15.02
C PRO A 479 10.59 -21.39 -14.36
N ILE A 480 9.41 -20.78 -14.27
CA ILE A 480 8.27 -21.41 -13.60
C ILE A 480 7.70 -22.59 -14.42
N ASN A 481 7.41 -23.70 -13.75
CA ASN A 481 6.89 -24.93 -14.35
C ASN A 481 5.75 -25.49 -13.47
N ASP A 482 4.56 -25.53 -14.03
CA ASP A 482 3.29 -25.90 -13.39
C ASP A 482 3.01 -27.41 -13.30
N LYS A 483 3.82 -28.24 -13.97
CA LYS A 483 3.59 -29.69 -14.10
C LYS A 483 4.59 -30.55 -13.35
N HIS A 484 5.84 -30.10 -13.28
CA HIS A 484 6.95 -30.85 -12.69
C HIS A 484 7.75 -30.03 -11.66
N GLY A 485 7.49 -28.73 -11.57
CA GLY A 485 8.31 -27.80 -10.81
C GLY A 485 9.69 -27.56 -11.44
N ALA A 486 10.59 -26.93 -10.69
CA ALA A 486 11.92 -26.57 -11.18
C ALA A 486 12.97 -26.55 -10.05
N GLU A 487 14.24 -26.71 -10.44
CA GLU A 487 15.43 -26.70 -9.57
C GLU A 487 16.43 -25.65 -10.07
N ALA A 488 16.81 -24.73 -9.18
CA ALA A 488 17.70 -23.61 -9.50
C ALA A 488 19.16 -24.07 -9.58
N LYS A 489 19.83 -23.76 -10.71
CA LYS A 489 21.26 -24.02 -10.89
C LYS A 489 22.12 -23.21 -9.91
N ASP A 490 21.79 -21.92 -9.75
CA ASP A 490 22.23 -21.12 -8.62
C ASP A 490 21.03 -20.70 -7.76
N TRP A 491 20.78 -21.48 -6.72
CA TRP A 491 19.75 -21.18 -5.72
C TRP A 491 20.03 -19.93 -4.89
N ARG A 492 21.27 -19.40 -4.87
CA ARG A 492 21.59 -18.12 -4.18
C ARG A 492 21.10 -16.91 -4.97
N ALA A 493 20.88 -17.02 -6.27
CA ALA A 493 20.23 -16.01 -7.09
C ALA A 493 18.68 -15.99 -6.95
N GLY A 494 18.10 -16.79 -6.03
CA GLY A 494 16.66 -16.79 -5.73
C GLY A 494 16.21 -15.64 -4.83
N LYS A 495 14.95 -15.20 -4.96
CA LYS A 495 14.39 -14.12 -4.13
C LYS A 495 14.33 -14.54 -2.64
N PRO A 496 14.77 -13.68 -1.69
CA PRO A 496 14.91 -14.05 -0.28
C PRO A 496 13.56 -14.14 0.46
N VAL A 497 13.35 -15.23 1.20
CA VAL A 497 12.16 -15.48 2.04
C VAL A 497 12.55 -15.34 3.52
N ARG A 498 11.85 -14.48 4.28
CA ARG A 498 11.96 -14.45 5.76
C ARG A 498 11.28 -15.67 6.36
N VAL A 499 11.98 -16.44 7.19
CA VAL A 499 11.42 -17.64 7.82
C VAL A 499 11.19 -17.43 9.31
N VAL A 500 9.98 -17.75 9.76
CA VAL A 500 9.59 -17.75 11.18
C VAL A 500 9.30 -19.18 11.62
N ARG A 501 9.89 -19.64 12.72
CA ARG A 501 9.52 -20.92 13.36
C ARG A 501 8.57 -20.67 14.53
N ASN A 502 7.51 -21.47 14.64
CA ASN A 502 6.52 -21.41 15.72
C ASN A 502 6.55 -22.69 16.58
N VAL A 503 6.29 -22.56 17.88
CA VAL A 503 6.29 -23.67 18.86
C VAL A 503 5.43 -24.88 18.46
N LYS A 504 4.34 -24.69 17.69
CA LYS A 504 3.50 -25.79 17.17
C LYS A 504 4.26 -26.75 16.26
N GLY A 505 5.32 -26.29 15.59
CA GLY A 505 6.25 -27.13 14.81
C GLY A 505 7.09 -28.07 15.67
N GLY A 506 7.17 -27.86 16.99
CA GLY A 506 7.96 -28.67 17.94
C GLY A 506 7.61 -30.15 17.99
N LYS A 507 6.41 -30.54 17.50
CA LYS A 507 6.03 -31.95 17.32
C LYS A 507 6.94 -32.73 16.36
N HIS A 508 7.50 -32.04 15.37
CA HIS A 508 8.23 -32.65 14.25
C HIS A 508 9.58 -31.97 13.97
N SER A 509 9.83 -30.78 14.55
CA SER A 509 11.08 -30.04 14.44
C SER A 509 11.71 -29.73 15.79
N LYS A 510 12.93 -30.23 16.01
CA LYS A 510 13.82 -29.82 17.12
C LYS A 510 14.37 -28.39 17.00
N TYR A 511 14.08 -27.70 15.90
CA TYR A 511 14.54 -26.32 15.63
C TYR A 511 13.47 -25.28 15.95
N ALA A 512 12.22 -25.69 16.17
CA ALA A 512 11.14 -24.81 16.65
C ALA A 512 11.53 -24.15 18.00
N PRO A 513 11.06 -22.92 18.29
CA PRO A 513 11.24 -22.32 19.60
C PRO A 513 10.40 -23.06 20.65
N VAL A 514 10.86 -23.04 21.92
CA VAL A 514 10.11 -23.62 23.05
C VAL A 514 8.78 -22.92 23.34
N GLU A 515 8.62 -21.70 22.83
CA GLU A 515 7.43 -20.87 23.01
C GLU A 515 7.26 -19.92 21.81
N GLY A 516 6.01 -19.56 21.50
CA GLY A 516 5.69 -18.45 20.59
C GLY A 516 6.21 -18.65 19.17
N ASN A 517 6.77 -17.57 18.62
CA ASN A 517 7.31 -17.43 17.27
C ASN A 517 8.73 -16.87 17.37
N ARG A 518 9.64 -17.29 16.48
CA ARG A 518 11.00 -16.76 16.38
C ARG A 518 11.39 -16.55 14.92
N TYR A 519 11.99 -15.41 14.61
CA TYR A 519 12.55 -15.13 13.29
C TYR A 519 13.93 -15.81 13.14
N ASP A 520 14.09 -16.63 12.10
CA ASP A 520 15.25 -17.51 11.91
C ASP A 520 16.15 -17.12 10.73
N GLY A 521 15.86 -15.97 10.12
CA GLY A 521 16.63 -15.38 9.03
C GLY A 521 16.07 -15.65 7.63
N ILE A 522 16.92 -15.37 6.66
CA ILE A 522 16.67 -15.47 5.23
C ILE A 522 16.99 -16.86 4.68
N TYR A 523 16.08 -17.36 3.84
CA TYR A 523 16.19 -18.62 3.12
C TYR A 523 15.82 -18.39 1.66
N LYS A 524 16.33 -19.23 0.75
CA LYS A 524 16.02 -19.19 -0.68
C LYS A 524 15.51 -20.55 -1.15
N VAL A 525 14.64 -20.54 -2.15
CA VAL A 525 14.03 -21.77 -2.70
C VAL A 525 15.01 -22.42 -3.67
N VAL A 526 15.57 -23.55 -3.26
CA VAL A 526 16.50 -24.35 -4.07
C VAL A 526 15.74 -25.02 -5.21
N LYS A 527 14.58 -25.61 -4.88
CA LYS A 527 13.67 -26.21 -5.85
C LYS A 527 12.26 -26.38 -5.31
N TYR A 528 11.32 -26.60 -6.21
CA TYR A 528 9.96 -26.98 -5.90
C TYR A 528 9.48 -28.07 -6.86
N TRP A 529 8.60 -28.95 -6.40
CA TRP A 529 8.05 -30.07 -7.18
C TRP A 529 6.68 -30.51 -6.65
N PRO A 530 5.81 -31.10 -7.48
CA PRO A 530 4.61 -31.78 -6.99
C PRO A 530 4.96 -33.21 -6.54
N GLU A 531 4.37 -33.66 -5.44
CA GLU A 531 4.60 -34.99 -4.83
C GLU A 531 3.28 -35.51 -4.24
N THR A 532 3.09 -36.83 -4.12
CA THR A 532 1.95 -37.37 -3.35
C THR A 532 2.28 -37.30 -1.86
N GLY A 533 1.52 -36.52 -1.11
CA GLY A 533 1.69 -36.36 0.34
C GLY A 533 1.21 -37.59 1.11
N LYS A 534 1.49 -37.64 2.42
CA LYS A 534 1.08 -38.73 3.32
C LYS A 534 -0.43 -38.98 3.34
N SER A 535 -1.22 -37.92 3.20
CA SER A 535 -2.68 -37.97 3.06
C SER A 535 -3.18 -38.56 1.71
N GLY A 536 -2.29 -38.90 0.78
CA GLY A 536 -2.61 -39.51 -0.52
C GLY A 536 -2.97 -38.53 -1.65
N PHE A 537 -3.04 -37.23 -1.37
CA PHE A 537 -3.30 -36.17 -2.35
C PHE A 537 -2.00 -35.56 -2.89
N LEU A 538 -2.09 -34.87 -4.02
CA LEU A 538 -0.98 -34.10 -4.58
C LEU A 538 -0.69 -32.87 -3.71
N VAL A 539 0.56 -32.71 -3.28
CA VAL A 539 1.07 -31.54 -2.56
C VAL A 539 2.19 -30.87 -3.33
N TRP A 540 2.33 -29.56 -3.18
CA TRP A 540 3.51 -28.85 -3.70
C TRP A 540 4.57 -28.76 -2.62
N ARG A 541 5.79 -29.17 -2.96
CA ARG A 541 6.94 -29.28 -2.07
C ARG A 541 7.95 -28.20 -2.43
N TYR A 542 8.56 -27.57 -1.43
CA TYR A 542 9.55 -26.51 -1.64
C TYR A 542 10.76 -26.78 -0.74
N LEU A 543 11.93 -27.04 -1.33
CA LEU A 543 13.18 -27.16 -0.59
C LEU A 543 13.76 -25.76 -0.38
N LEU A 544 13.71 -25.26 0.85
CA LEU A 544 14.35 -24.01 1.25
C LEU A 544 15.69 -24.29 1.94
N ARG A 545 16.67 -23.43 1.67
CA ARG A 545 17.99 -23.45 2.31
C ARG A 545 18.35 -22.05 2.82
N ARG A 546 18.94 -21.99 4.00
CA ARG A 546 19.33 -20.74 4.67
C ARG A 546 20.44 -20.04 3.89
N ASP A 547 20.28 -18.74 3.66
CA ASP A 547 21.26 -17.87 3.00
C ASP A 547 21.23 -16.50 3.68
N ASP A 548 21.89 -16.44 4.84
CA ASP A 548 21.77 -15.38 5.83
C ASP A 548 23.04 -15.37 6.69
N GLU A 549 23.64 -14.19 6.87
CA GLU A 549 24.94 -14.01 7.52
C GLU A 549 24.86 -14.08 9.06
N GLU A 550 23.68 -13.88 9.64
CA GLU A 550 23.51 -13.92 11.09
C GLU A 550 23.51 -15.39 11.58
N PRO A 551 24.17 -15.72 12.71
CA PRO A 551 24.25 -17.11 13.16
C PRO A 551 22.89 -17.65 13.61
N ALA A 552 22.53 -18.83 13.10
CA ALA A 552 21.18 -19.39 13.26
C ALA A 552 20.81 -19.67 14.74
N PRO A 553 19.59 -19.33 15.22
CA PRO A 553 19.27 -19.23 16.66
C PRO A 553 19.48 -20.46 17.55
N TRP A 554 19.50 -21.67 16.98
CA TRP A 554 19.71 -22.91 17.73
C TRP A 554 21.18 -23.27 17.93
N THR A 555 22.10 -22.67 17.15
CA THR A 555 23.55 -22.83 17.26
C THR A 555 24.09 -22.21 18.56
N LYS A 556 25.34 -22.52 18.93
CA LYS A 556 26.00 -21.87 20.07
C LYS A 556 26.14 -20.36 19.84
N GLU A 557 26.70 -19.98 18.69
CA GLU A 557 26.90 -18.60 18.27
C GLU A 557 25.58 -17.81 18.20
N GLY A 558 24.52 -18.42 17.69
CA GLY A 558 23.17 -17.82 17.65
C GLY A 558 22.62 -17.55 19.04
N LYS A 559 22.73 -18.51 19.97
CA LYS A 559 22.30 -18.35 21.38
C LYS A 559 23.12 -17.28 22.11
N ASP A 560 24.44 -17.31 21.93
CA ASP A 560 25.34 -16.32 22.51
C ASP A 560 25.02 -14.92 21.96
N ARG A 561 24.76 -14.78 20.65
CA ARG A 561 24.31 -13.53 20.01
C ARG A 561 22.94 -13.06 20.51
N MET A 562 21.94 -13.94 20.61
CA MET A 562 20.61 -13.59 21.16
C MET A 562 20.72 -13.02 22.58
N LYS A 563 21.53 -13.67 23.43
CA LYS A 563 21.81 -13.21 24.80
C LYS A 563 22.54 -11.86 24.81
N LYS A 564 23.52 -11.69 23.92
CA LYS A 564 24.31 -10.46 23.74
C LYS A 564 23.47 -9.27 23.26
N LEU A 565 22.49 -9.51 22.40
CA LEU A 565 21.51 -8.52 21.92
C LEU A 565 20.31 -8.34 22.86
N GLY A 566 20.26 -9.06 23.99
CA GLY A 566 19.17 -8.98 24.97
C GLY A 566 17.79 -9.37 24.44
N LEU A 567 17.72 -10.23 23.43
CA LEU A 567 16.44 -10.60 22.80
C LEU A 567 15.60 -11.47 23.75
N THR A 568 14.38 -10.99 24.04
CA THR A 568 13.41 -11.65 24.91
C THR A 568 12.08 -11.88 24.18
N MET A 569 11.20 -12.70 24.77
CA MET A 569 9.84 -12.90 24.27
C MET A 569 9.04 -11.59 24.35
N GLN A 570 8.61 -11.06 23.21
CA GLN A 570 7.73 -9.90 23.15
C GLN A 570 6.27 -10.30 23.41
N TYR A 571 5.57 -9.55 24.24
CA TYR A 571 4.17 -9.73 24.59
C TYR A 571 3.34 -8.48 24.21
N PRO A 572 2.03 -8.60 23.95
CA PRO A 572 1.16 -7.43 23.75
C PRO A 572 1.10 -6.53 25.01
N GLU A 573 0.84 -5.25 24.79
CA GLU A 573 0.70 -4.24 25.85
C GLU A 573 -0.38 -4.63 26.88
N GLY A 574 -0.02 -4.71 28.16
CA GLY A 574 -0.94 -5.13 29.24
C GLY A 574 -1.24 -6.63 29.32
N TYR A 575 -0.69 -7.47 28.42
CA TYR A 575 -0.92 -8.92 28.46
C TYR A 575 -0.41 -9.56 29.76
N LEU A 576 0.80 -9.21 30.19
CA LEU A 576 1.40 -9.76 31.41
C LEU A 576 0.63 -9.33 32.68
N GLU A 577 0.13 -8.10 32.71
CA GLU A 577 -0.71 -7.58 33.79
C GLU A 577 -2.05 -8.33 33.85
N ALA A 578 -2.68 -8.60 32.71
CA ALA A 578 -3.93 -9.33 32.65
C ALA A 578 -3.79 -10.83 32.97
N VAL A 579 -2.64 -11.44 32.66
CA VAL A 579 -2.32 -12.79 33.15
C VAL A 579 -2.13 -12.77 34.67
N ALA A 580 -1.32 -11.86 35.21
CA ALA A 580 -1.10 -11.73 36.65
C ALA A 580 -2.39 -11.41 37.44
N ASN A 581 -3.33 -10.66 36.86
CA ASN A 581 -4.64 -10.42 37.45
C ASN A 581 -5.52 -11.68 37.39
N LYS A 582 -5.58 -12.38 36.24
CA LYS A 582 -6.31 -13.65 36.11
C LYS A 582 -5.78 -14.76 37.01
N ASP A 583 -4.50 -14.76 37.36
CA ASP A 583 -3.93 -15.74 38.29
C ASP A 583 -4.25 -15.38 39.75
N LYS A 584 -4.15 -14.10 40.14
CA LYS A 584 -4.68 -13.61 41.43
C LYS A 584 -6.19 -13.84 41.60
N GLU A 585 -6.96 -13.70 40.53
CA GLU A 585 -8.40 -14.01 40.52
C GLU A 585 -8.68 -15.50 40.74
N LYS A 586 -7.76 -16.41 40.37
CA LYS A 586 -7.89 -17.84 40.71
C LYS A 586 -7.46 -18.12 42.15
N GLU A 587 -6.38 -17.49 42.61
CA GLU A 587 -5.89 -17.61 43.98
C GLU A 587 -6.95 -17.10 44.99
N ASN A 588 -7.58 -15.95 44.71
CA ASN A 588 -8.65 -15.39 45.56
C ASN A 588 -9.98 -16.17 45.50
N ASN A 589 -10.23 -16.95 44.44
CA ASN A 589 -11.43 -17.78 44.31
C ASN A 589 -11.16 -19.26 44.70
N GLY A 590 -10.07 -19.54 45.42
CA GLY A 590 -9.63 -20.90 45.78
C GLY A 590 -10.26 -21.51 47.03
N ASP A 591 -10.90 -20.71 47.89
CA ASP A 591 -11.24 -21.09 49.28
C ASP A 591 -12.73 -21.40 49.54
N ASP A 592 -13.60 -21.46 48.50
CA ASP A 592 -15.04 -21.74 48.63
C ASP A 592 -15.49 -22.96 47.77
N GLU A 593 -15.12 -24.17 48.19
CA GLU A 593 -15.73 -25.42 47.68
C GLU A 593 -16.52 -26.13 48.80
N PHE A 594 -17.82 -25.80 48.89
CA PHE A 594 -18.76 -26.43 49.83
C PHE A 594 -19.17 -27.84 49.36
N ASP A 595 -19.24 -28.78 50.31
CA ASP A 595 -19.32 -30.23 50.06
C ASP A 595 -20.71 -30.74 49.60
N THR A 596 -20.77 -32.05 49.33
CA THR A 596 -21.92 -32.97 49.18
C THR A 596 -22.38 -33.30 47.73
N PRO A 597 -22.98 -34.49 47.48
CA PRO A 597 -22.22 -35.75 47.61
C PRO A 597 -22.44 -36.79 46.49
N GLY A 598 -21.34 -37.41 46.04
CA GLY A 598 -21.26 -38.88 45.92
C GLY A 598 -21.67 -39.59 44.62
N LYS A 599 -20.67 -40.18 43.94
CA LYS A 599 -20.60 -41.63 43.59
C LYS A 599 -19.23 -41.98 42.98
N GLY A 600 -18.25 -42.32 43.81
CA GLY A 600 -16.89 -42.64 43.37
C GLY A 600 -16.56 -44.14 43.32
N LYS A 601 -15.40 -44.48 42.73
CA LYS A 601 -14.70 -45.74 43.04
C LYS A 601 -13.16 -45.65 42.91
N ARG A 602 -12.53 -45.45 44.07
CA ARG A 602 -11.20 -45.95 44.49
C ARG A 602 -9.95 -45.49 43.70
N LYS A 603 -9.38 -44.38 44.20
CA LYS A 603 -7.94 -44.09 44.21
C LYS A 603 -7.16 -45.21 44.94
N ARG A 604 -5.97 -45.58 44.47
CA ARG A 604 -4.97 -46.40 45.22
C ARG A 604 -3.70 -45.55 45.38
N LYS A 605 -3.09 -45.52 46.57
CA LYS A 605 -1.87 -44.73 46.86
C LYS A 605 -0.60 -45.59 46.71
N SER A 606 0.38 -45.04 45.98
CA SER A 606 1.83 -45.06 46.27
C SER A 606 2.36 -43.73 45.71
N ALA A 607 3.02 -42.81 46.44
CA ALA A 607 4.07 -42.87 47.47
C ALA A 607 5.48 -43.01 46.87
N GLY A 608 6.27 -41.93 47.00
CA GLY A 608 7.68 -41.83 46.55
C GLY A 608 7.97 -40.52 45.80
N GLY A 609 8.97 -39.76 46.25
CA GLY A 609 9.47 -38.55 45.56
C GLY A 609 9.11 -37.22 46.24
N GLU A 610 9.89 -36.81 47.24
CA GLU A 610 9.98 -35.40 47.64
C GLU A 610 10.93 -34.66 46.69
N GLU A 611 10.59 -33.45 46.27
CA GLU A 611 11.60 -32.41 46.12
C GLU A 611 11.01 -31.01 46.39
N LYS A 612 11.88 -30.09 46.82
CA LYS A 612 11.49 -28.99 47.72
C LYS A 612 10.80 -27.81 47.01
N LEU A 613 9.81 -27.22 47.69
CA LEU A 613 9.54 -25.79 47.52
C LEU A 613 10.81 -25.00 47.85
N VAL A 614 11.18 -24.06 46.98
CA VAL A 614 12.06 -22.95 47.33
C VAL A 614 11.24 -21.67 47.20
N THR A 615 11.15 -20.92 48.30
CA THR A 615 10.40 -19.68 48.39
C THR A 615 11.01 -18.57 47.53
N SER A 616 10.16 -17.67 47.06
CA SER A 616 10.56 -16.46 46.31
C SER A 616 11.56 -15.60 47.08
N PRO A 617 12.51 -14.99 46.35
CA PRO A 617 12.86 -13.59 46.60
C PRO A 617 12.39 -12.70 45.45
N ALA A 618 11.84 -11.54 45.77
CA ALA A 618 11.55 -10.50 44.78
C ALA A 618 12.83 -9.75 44.40
N GLU A 619 13.64 -10.33 43.51
CA GLU A 619 14.63 -9.54 42.76
C GLU A 619 13.95 -8.86 41.57
N THR A 620 14.15 -7.55 41.44
CA THR A 620 13.93 -6.88 40.15
C THR A 620 14.90 -7.47 39.11
N PRO A 621 14.47 -7.70 37.85
CA PRO A 621 15.29 -8.39 36.88
C PRO A 621 16.57 -7.58 36.61
N LYS A 622 17.71 -8.09 37.09
CA LYS A 622 19.03 -7.49 36.90
C LYS A 622 19.22 -7.15 35.42
N LYS A 623 19.37 -5.87 35.07
CA LYS A 623 19.50 -5.41 33.68
C LYS A 623 20.65 -6.17 32.99
N THR A 624 20.30 -7.16 32.16
CA THR A 624 21.25 -7.90 31.33
C THR A 624 22.03 -6.90 30.49
N LYS A 625 23.36 -6.94 30.54
CA LYS A 625 24.21 -6.06 29.72
C LYS A 625 24.05 -6.44 28.24
N VAL A 626 23.22 -5.68 27.54
CA VAL A 626 23.06 -5.71 26.08
C VAL A 626 24.33 -5.10 25.46
N GLU A 627 24.81 -5.64 24.32
CA GLU A 627 25.85 -4.96 23.55
C GLU A 627 25.29 -3.68 22.90
N PRO A 628 26.01 -2.55 22.97
CA PRO A 628 25.61 -1.36 22.24
C PRO A 628 25.48 -1.59 20.73
N TYR A 629 24.52 -0.91 20.10
CA TYR A 629 24.35 -0.89 18.66
C TYR A 629 25.60 -0.34 17.97
N LYS A 630 26.00 -0.94 16.85
CA LYS A 630 27.26 -0.64 16.15
C LYS A 630 26.99 0.08 14.84
N LEU A 631 26.86 1.41 14.91
CA LEU A 631 26.88 2.27 13.73
C LEU A 631 28.19 2.10 12.95
N THR A 632 28.08 2.03 11.62
CA THR A 632 29.23 2.00 10.70
C THR A 632 29.98 3.34 10.71
N SER A 633 31.21 3.37 10.21
CA SER A 633 31.95 4.63 10.06
C SER A 633 31.22 5.63 9.14
N GLN A 634 30.53 5.13 8.12
CA GLN A 634 29.74 5.94 7.19
C GLN A 634 28.50 6.53 7.86
N GLN A 635 27.70 5.71 8.57
CA GLN A 635 26.54 6.18 9.33
C GLN A 635 26.93 7.26 10.36
N LYS A 636 28.06 7.07 11.07
CA LYS A 636 28.60 8.07 12.01
C LYS A 636 29.05 9.37 11.34
N SER A 637 29.46 9.32 10.07
CA SER A 637 29.82 10.52 9.31
C SER A 637 28.56 11.26 8.86
N LEU A 638 27.56 10.53 8.35
CA LEU A 638 26.30 11.11 7.87
C LEU A 638 25.47 11.73 9.00
N ILE A 639 25.43 11.10 10.18
CA ILE A 639 24.79 11.65 11.39
C ILE A 639 25.46 12.98 11.82
N LYS A 640 26.76 13.15 11.54
CA LYS A 640 27.49 14.39 11.85
C LYS A 640 27.33 15.51 10.83
N SER A 641 26.92 15.20 9.59
CA SER A 641 26.60 16.21 8.57
C SER A 641 25.17 16.75 8.68
N ASP A 642 24.31 16.13 9.48
CA ASP A 642 22.96 16.62 9.77
C ASP A 642 22.99 17.61 10.95
N GLU A 643 23.65 18.75 10.74
CA GLU A 643 23.87 19.78 11.76
C GLU A 643 22.56 20.38 12.30
N ALA A 644 21.51 20.43 11.47
CA ALA A 644 20.19 20.92 11.90
C ALA A 644 19.59 20.07 13.03
N ASN A 645 19.76 18.75 12.97
CA ASN A 645 19.22 17.81 13.95
C ASN A 645 20.21 17.41 15.05
N GLU A 646 21.35 18.11 15.21
CA GLU A 646 22.44 17.72 16.13
C GLU A 646 21.93 17.36 17.54
N LYS A 647 21.00 18.15 18.10
CA LYS A 647 20.40 17.91 19.42
C LYS A 647 19.61 16.60 19.48
N LEU A 648 18.75 16.38 18.48
CA LEU A 648 17.91 15.18 18.37
C LEU A 648 18.78 13.94 18.13
N TRP A 649 19.83 14.06 17.32
CA TRP A 649 20.83 13.01 17.14
C TRP A 649 21.58 12.70 18.43
N ASN A 650 22.00 13.70 19.21
CA ASN A 650 22.64 13.46 20.51
C ASN A 650 21.72 12.69 21.49
N GLU A 651 20.44 13.06 21.57
CA GLU A 651 19.43 12.33 22.37
C GLU A 651 19.19 10.88 21.87
N VAL A 652 19.18 10.66 20.56
CA VAL A 652 18.98 9.33 19.96
C VAL A 652 20.25 8.46 20.09
N LEU A 653 21.45 9.05 19.96
CA LEU A 653 22.73 8.37 20.14
C LEU A 653 22.94 7.88 21.58
N GLU A 654 22.32 8.51 22.58
CA GLU A 654 22.26 7.96 23.93
C GLU A 654 21.64 6.55 23.98
N ALA A 655 20.69 6.23 23.11
CA ALA A 655 20.02 4.92 23.05
C ALA A 655 20.87 3.83 22.36
N LEU A 656 22.08 4.14 21.87
CA LEU A 656 23.01 3.12 21.36
C LEU A 656 23.28 2.03 22.41
N LYS A 657 23.28 2.38 23.70
CA LYS A 657 23.46 1.46 24.84
C LYS A 657 22.38 0.36 24.95
N ASP A 658 21.23 0.56 24.32
CA ASP A 658 20.06 -0.35 24.39
C ASP A 658 20.00 -1.37 23.22
N GLY A 659 21.06 -1.44 22.42
CA GLY A 659 21.25 -2.48 21.39
C GLY A 659 20.26 -2.35 20.23
N PRO A 660 19.60 -3.43 19.77
CA PRO A 660 18.66 -3.37 18.64
C PRO A 660 17.57 -2.29 18.77
N LYS A 661 17.16 -1.97 20.00
CA LYS A 661 16.15 -0.93 20.30
C LYS A 661 16.56 0.49 19.92
N PHE A 662 17.85 0.73 19.65
CA PHE A 662 18.33 1.99 19.09
C PHE A 662 17.53 2.38 17.84
N LEU A 663 17.26 1.44 16.93
CA LEU A 663 16.53 1.75 15.70
C LEU A 663 15.08 2.15 15.94
N ASN A 664 14.38 1.54 16.91
CA ASN A 664 13.07 2.02 17.36
C ASN A 664 13.14 3.46 17.90
N LYS A 665 14.26 3.85 18.54
CA LYS A 665 14.41 5.22 19.05
C LYS A 665 14.72 6.25 17.96
N VAL A 666 15.44 5.85 16.91
CA VAL A 666 15.57 6.66 15.68
C VAL A 666 14.21 6.82 15.00
N GLU A 667 13.47 5.71 14.86
CA GLU A 667 12.11 5.68 14.28
C GLU A 667 11.18 6.66 15.01
N GLU A 668 11.03 6.53 16.33
CA GLU A 668 10.24 7.44 17.20
C GLU A 668 10.63 8.91 17.05
N ALA A 669 11.94 9.22 16.99
CA ALA A 669 12.46 10.59 16.95
C ALA A 669 12.21 11.28 15.60
N PHE A 670 12.17 10.51 14.51
CA PHE A 670 12.06 11.02 13.15
C PHE A 670 10.71 10.66 12.50
N LEU A 671 9.62 10.56 13.29
CA LEU A 671 8.26 10.45 12.77
C LEU A 671 7.72 11.79 12.25
N CYS A 672 7.17 11.79 11.05
CA CYS A 672 6.43 12.92 10.48
C CYS A 672 5.04 13.02 11.14
N ILE A 673 4.80 14.09 11.90
CA ILE A 673 3.51 14.32 12.60
C ILE A 673 2.26 14.19 11.71
N CYS A 674 2.36 14.51 10.41
CA CYS A 674 1.24 14.49 9.48
C CYS A 674 0.83 13.08 8.99
N CYS A 675 1.77 12.13 8.92
CA CYS A 675 1.50 10.77 8.41
C CYS A 675 1.88 9.66 9.39
N GLN A 676 2.48 10.00 10.54
CA GLN A 676 2.86 9.08 11.62
C GLN A 676 3.84 7.96 11.20
N GLU A 677 4.67 8.26 10.18
CA GLU A 677 5.70 7.38 9.64
C GLU A 677 7.05 8.10 9.61
N VAL A 678 8.16 7.35 9.48
CA VAL A 678 9.51 7.92 9.38
C VAL A 678 9.58 8.91 8.22
N VAL A 679 10.16 10.10 8.48
CA VAL A 679 10.21 11.20 7.51
C VAL A 679 10.89 10.79 6.20
N PHE A 680 10.17 10.93 5.09
CA PHE A 680 10.66 10.71 3.73
C PHE A 680 10.71 12.04 3.00
N ARG A 681 11.84 12.31 2.32
CA ARG A 681 12.24 13.64 1.85
C ARG A 681 12.02 14.69 2.95
N PRO A 682 12.71 14.57 4.10
CA PRO A 682 12.49 15.41 5.27
C PRO A 682 12.79 16.88 4.99
N VAL A 683 11.84 17.76 5.28
CA VAL A 683 12.10 19.18 5.48
C VAL A 683 12.31 19.39 6.98
N THR A 684 13.53 19.75 7.38
CA THR A 684 13.82 20.22 8.74
C THR A 684 13.44 21.70 8.80
N THR A 685 12.37 22.02 9.53
CA THR A 685 11.83 23.39 9.63
C THR A 685 12.74 24.30 10.46
N VAL A 686 12.66 25.63 10.27
CA VAL A 686 13.38 26.62 11.10
C VAL A 686 13.08 26.52 12.60
N CYS A 687 11.93 25.95 12.98
CA CYS A 687 11.57 25.63 14.37
C CYS A 687 12.01 24.21 14.79
N GLN A 688 12.96 23.60 14.07
CA GLN A 688 13.61 22.30 14.33
C GLN A 688 12.65 21.10 14.47
N HIS A 689 11.63 21.05 13.61
CA HIS A 689 10.77 19.88 13.46
C HIS A 689 10.91 19.29 12.05
N ASN A 690 10.95 17.96 11.96
CA ASN A 690 11.06 17.22 10.69
C ASN A 690 9.67 16.81 10.17
N VAL A 691 9.39 17.10 8.91
CA VAL A 691 8.12 16.78 8.23
C VAL A 691 8.44 16.27 6.82
N CYS A 692 7.74 15.25 6.31
CA CYS A 692 7.90 14.85 4.90
C CYS A 692 7.55 16.02 3.98
N LYS A 693 8.32 16.24 2.91
CA LYS A 693 8.07 17.35 1.97
C LYS A 693 6.62 17.37 1.48
N ASP A 694 6.08 16.22 1.04
CA ASP A 694 4.71 16.11 0.52
C ASP A 694 3.61 16.32 1.58
N CYS A 695 3.94 16.16 2.86
CA CYS A 695 3.05 16.49 3.97
C CYS A 695 3.02 18.00 4.24
N LEU A 696 4.17 18.68 4.12
CA LEU A 696 4.26 20.14 4.26
C LEU A 696 3.69 20.86 3.03
N ASP A 697 3.97 20.37 1.81
CA ASP A 697 3.35 20.83 0.56
C ASP A 697 1.82 20.69 0.60
N ARG A 698 1.27 19.59 1.13
CA ARG A 698 -0.19 19.44 1.32
C ARG A 698 -0.75 20.45 2.32
N SER A 699 -0.05 20.76 3.41
CA SER A 699 -0.44 21.82 4.35
C SER A 699 -0.48 23.20 3.67
N PHE A 700 0.54 23.52 2.88
CA PHE A 700 0.63 24.81 2.17
C PHE A 700 -0.41 24.93 1.04
N LYS A 701 -0.69 23.84 0.31
CA LYS A 701 -1.80 23.76 -0.66
C LYS A 701 -3.16 23.99 0.01
N ALA A 702 -3.34 23.55 1.25
CA ALA A 702 -4.51 23.85 2.08
C ALA A 702 -4.48 25.26 2.72
N SER A 703 -3.57 26.15 2.29
CA SER A 703 -3.35 27.50 2.86
C SER A 703 -2.95 27.55 4.33
N VAL A 704 -2.41 26.46 4.88
CA VAL A 704 -1.87 26.38 6.25
C VAL A 704 -0.35 26.49 6.22
N PHE A 705 0.14 27.72 6.41
CA PHE A 705 1.54 28.12 6.28
C PHE A 705 2.35 28.04 7.59
N SER A 706 1.87 27.31 8.58
CA SER A 706 2.53 27.07 9.87
C SER A 706 3.01 25.63 10.00
N CYS A 707 4.04 25.41 10.82
CA CYS A 707 4.61 24.10 11.08
C CYS A 707 3.54 23.15 11.66
N PRO A 708 3.25 22.00 11.02
CA PRO A 708 2.21 21.09 11.49
C PRO A 708 2.39 20.56 12.91
N ALA A 709 3.63 20.51 13.42
CA ALA A 709 3.95 20.00 14.76
C ALA A 709 3.73 21.04 15.87
N CYS A 710 4.33 22.24 15.74
CA CYS A 710 4.36 23.26 16.81
C CYS A 710 3.59 24.55 16.48
N ARG A 711 2.97 24.65 15.30
CA ARG A 711 2.19 25.82 14.80
C ARG A 711 2.97 27.13 14.68
N TYR A 712 4.30 27.08 14.72
CA TYR A 712 5.16 28.22 14.35
C TYR A 712 4.91 28.64 12.90
N GLU A 713 4.69 29.94 12.65
CA GLU A 713 4.46 30.48 11.31
C GLU A 713 5.72 30.40 10.43
N LEU A 714 5.64 29.65 9.32
CA LEU A 714 6.72 29.51 8.34
C LEU A 714 6.57 30.55 7.20
N GLY A 715 5.34 30.97 6.93
CA GLY A 715 5.01 31.98 5.93
C GLY A 715 4.86 31.45 4.50
N ARG A 716 4.17 32.22 3.65
CA ARG A 716 3.77 31.81 2.29
C ARG A 716 4.93 31.58 1.31
N SER A 717 6.11 32.09 1.63
CA SER A 717 7.32 32.02 0.80
C SER A 717 8.42 31.14 1.43
N TYR A 718 8.06 30.26 2.36
CA TYR A 718 9.00 29.34 3.00
C TYR A 718 9.63 28.37 1.99
N SER A 719 10.95 28.20 2.03
CA SER A 719 11.65 27.24 1.18
C SER A 719 11.57 25.83 1.78
N MET A 720 11.03 24.88 1.02
CA MET A 720 10.91 23.47 1.43
C MET A 720 12.07 22.63 0.90
N GLU A 721 13.29 23.00 1.30
CA GLU A 721 14.51 22.25 0.99
C GLU A 721 14.53 20.91 1.74
N VAL A 722 15.01 19.87 1.07
CA VAL A 722 15.14 18.52 1.65
C VAL A 722 16.47 18.42 2.39
N ASN A 723 16.43 17.94 3.61
CA ASN A 723 17.61 17.59 4.39
C ASN A 723 18.19 16.26 3.89
N GLU A 724 19.01 16.35 2.85
CA GLU A 724 19.66 15.19 2.22
C GLU A 724 20.61 14.43 3.17
N ALA A 725 21.15 15.10 4.19
CA ALA A 725 21.94 14.45 5.23
C ALA A 725 21.06 13.50 6.07
N LEU A 726 19.93 14.00 6.57
CA LEU A 726 18.95 13.20 7.30
C LEU A 726 18.37 12.08 6.42
N GLN A 727 18.00 12.37 5.17
CA GLN A 727 17.52 11.36 4.21
C GLN A 727 18.57 10.26 4.00
N SER A 728 19.84 10.62 3.84
CA SER A 728 20.95 9.66 3.70
C SER A 728 21.14 8.79 4.94
N VAL A 729 21.05 9.36 6.14
CA VAL A 729 21.13 8.60 7.40
C VAL A 729 19.96 7.61 7.51
N LEU A 730 18.72 8.08 7.36
CA LEU A 730 17.52 7.26 7.52
C LEU A 730 17.50 6.13 6.48
N THR A 731 17.94 6.39 5.25
CA THR A 731 18.05 5.36 4.20
C THR A 731 19.08 4.26 4.55
N GLN A 732 20.15 4.60 5.29
CA GLN A 732 21.15 3.61 5.77
C GLN A 732 20.76 2.91 7.08
N LEU A 733 19.83 3.45 7.86
CA LEU A 733 19.31 2.83 9.08
C LEU A 733 18.06 1.98 8.82
N PHE A 734 17.25 2.37 7.82
CA PHE A 734 16.03 1.70 7.38
C PHE A 734 16.02 1.44 5.86
N PRO A 735 16.88 0.55 5.33
CA PRO A 735 16.90 0.24 3.90
C PRO A 735 15.52 -0.19 3.36
N GLY A 736 15.01 0.55 2.37
CA GLY A 736 13.71 0.32 1.73
C GLY A 736 12.53 1.14 2.27
N TYR A 737 12.71 2.00 3.29
CA TYR A 737 11.58 2.74 3.89
C TYR A 737 10.91 3.77 2.96
N GLY A 738 11.66 4.31 2.00
CA GLY A 738 11.14 5.22 0.95
C GLY A 738 10.58 4.50 -0.29
N SER A 739 10.56 3.17 -0.31
CA SER A 739 10.05 2.43 -1.47
C SER A 739 8.53 2.53 -1.55
N GLY A 740 7.99 3.26 -2.52
CA GLY A 740 6.54 3.45 -2.68
C GLY A 740 5.92 4.42 -1.68
N ARG A 741 6.61 5.52 -1.37
CA ARG A 741 6.12 6.66 -0.58
C ARG A 741 6.35 7.99 -1.32
#